data_AF-A0A8H4ZY77-F1
#
_entry.id   AF-A0A8H4ZY77-F1
#
_cell.length_a   1.000
_cell.length_b   1.000
_cell.length_c   1.000
_cell.angle_alpha   90.00
_cell.angle_beta   90.00
_cell.angle_gamma   90.00
#
_symmetry.space_group_name_H-M   'P 1'
#
loop_
_entity.id
_entity.type
_entity.pdbx_description
1 polymer ?
#
loop_
_entity_poly.entity_id
_entity_poly.type
_entity_poly.pdbx_seq_one_letter_code
_entity_poly.pdbx_strand_id
1 'polypeptide(L)'
;MPVLVDVDHALKELTIEEKVKLLSGKDNWSTYPVERLKIPSLTATDGPHGARGTSFFNGPLGALLPSATAMGATFDTELMRSVGNMLASETMEKGCQILLAPTVCLQRSPLIGRGFEAFGEDPILSGMMASEYINGVQEKGVATSIKHYAAHDQSYMSPEDDLQVSERTLREVHLLPFQLAVKHASPWSFMTSYHRINGVHTSENEWLNTQILRKEWGWDGLLMSDWGGVYSTAEALNAGMDLEMPGPPRWRGLLLHLALLSRKVKRSMIDERVRNVLNLVNRTQPALEQETPKEEAGDTPEKRALCREVARSSIVLLKNEAKLLPLDPSPQQTYGLIGPGFVYPAISGGGSADLRPYYVRKPLEAIQDVVGEEKVKTAVGCYSHIFTPPLSEHVTVPGTDEEGYQLFWYGEDPEANPKVEPLHSTTTTQATMYFADNHPSGVPDTYWLRVVTSYKAPKTVTMSIGFCVMGKGRLYIDGREAIDLWSRHPNKTLQTPMFNQASMELTADLEAHEGQTYEISVLMKNESMSTDIGGPYVGTPCIGGVRIGCCEKIDPAVALDEAVELAKNVDVPIVIAGLNPDYETEAVDRHDLELPPGINDLIQRVIEANPKTIIVNQSGCPVTMPWANHVSTLIQAWFGGQETGNAIADVLFGRYNPSGRLSVTFPRRLEDTPSFLSFGKGVRQMYYGEGVFIGHRYYEKLGNDPLFYFGSGISYTTFEYSNLEVPEIVSLGNDGEQTFNVSVDVTNTGDKDGHEIVQLYVSDVECATLRPRKELKGFTKVWVPSGGKVKVEITLNKYAVSYWDEEEEKWLAEKGSFKVVISRSADPRDEVLEREFKLERDLYWDGV
;
A
#
# COMPACT_ATOMS: atom_id res chain seq x y z
N MET A 1 3.17 -34.07 -17.03
CA MET A 1 2.05 -33.10 -17.06
C MET A 1 1.40 -33.16 -15.70
N PRO A 2 1.09 -32.00 -15.10
CA PRO A 2 0.30 -31.93 -13.89
C PRO A 2 -0.98 -32.75 -14.01
N VAL A 3 -1.39 -33.43 -12.93
CA VAL A 3 -2.72 -34.03 -12.87
C VAL A 3 -3.67 -32.96 -12.36
N LEU A 4 -4.33 -32.24 -13.28
CA LEU A 4 -5.40 -31.31 -12.95
C LEU A 4 -6.54 -32.05 -12.25
N VAL A 5 -7.22 -31.36 -11.32
CA VAL A 5 -8.43 -31.85 -10.69
C VAL A 5 -9.55 -31.86 -11.72
N ASP A 6 -10.14 -33.04 -11.99
CA ASP A 6 -11.42 -33.13 -12.69
C ASP A 6 -12.51 -32.59 -11.75
N VAL A 7 -12.90 -31.34 -11.98
CA VAL A 7 -13.78 -30.59 -11.08
C VAL A 7 -15.17 -31.23 -10.99
N ASP A 8 -15.72 -31.72 -12.10
CA ASP A 8 -17.05 -32.33 -12.11
C ASP A 8 -17.06 -33.70 -11.43
N HIS A 9 -15.98 -34.48 -11.59
CA HIS A 9 -15.81 -35.72 -10.85
C HIS A 9 -15.61 -35.44 -9.35
N ALA A 10 -14.71 -34.53 -8.99
CA ALA A 10 -14.44 -34.17 -7.60
C ALA A 10 -15.71 -33.69 -6.88
N LEU A 11 -16.53 -32.83 -7.51
CA LEU A 11 -17.80 -32.38 -6.93
C LEU A 11 -18.80 -33.51 -6.66
N LYS A 12 -18.79 -34.60 -7.44
CA LYS A 12 -19.64 -35.77 -7.20
C LYS A 12 -19.11 -36.63 -6.05
N GLU A 13 -17.80 -36.75 -5.94
CA GLU A 13 -17.15 -37.61 -4.94
C GLU A 13 -17.00 -36.94 -3.57
N LEU A 14 -16.91 -35.61 -3.51
CA LEU A 14 -16.79 -34.85 -2.27
C LEU A 14 -18.03 -35.04 -1.38
N THR A 15 -17.79 -35.41 -0.13
CA THR A 15 -18.82 -35.39 0.92
C THR A 15 -19.23 -33.95 1.21
N ILE A 16 -20.37 -33.77 1.89
CA ILE A 16 -20.82 -32.41 2.22
C ILE A 16 -19.88 -31.76 3.25
N GLU A 17 -19.31 -32.54 4.16
CA GLU A 17 -18.32 -32.08 5.15
C GLU A 17 -17.04 -31.57 4.48
N GLU A 18 -16.54 -32.27 3.46
CA GLU A 18 -15.37 -31.81 2.71
C GLU A 18 -15.69 -30.57 1.88
N LYS A 19 -16.87 -30.51 1.26
CA LYS A 19 -17.33 -29.31 0.54
C LYS A 19 -17.38 -28.10 1.47
N VAL A 20 -17.98 -28.24 2.66
CA VAL A 20 -18.07 -27.16 3.64
C VAL A 20 -16.69 -26.69 4.07
N LYS A 21 -15.76 -27.61 4.35
CA LYS A 21 -14.36 -27.25 4.68
C LYS A 21 -13.68 -26.46 3.56
N LEU A 22 -13.83 -26.88 2.31
CA LEU A 22 -13.23 -26.19 1.15
C LEU A 22 -13.73 -24.74 0.97
N LEU A 23 -14.85 -24.35 1.59
CA LEU A 23 -15.37 -22.98 1.54
C LEU A 23 -14.87 -22.08 2.67
N SER A 24 -13.85 -22.51 3.41
CA SER A 24 -13.20 -21.77 4.49
C SER A 24 -11.70 -22.01 4.55
N GLY A 25 -10.97 -21.06 5.13
CA GLY A 25 -9.58 -21.25 5.54
C GLY A 25 -9.45 -22.36 6.58
N LYS A 26 -8.37 -23.13 6.47
CA LYS A 26 -7.92 -24.11 7.46
C LYS A 26 -7.24 -23.41 8.64
N ASP A 27 -6.43 -22.41 8.33
CA ASP A 27 -5.66 -21.58 9.24
C ASP A 27 -5.63 -20.15 8.70
N ASN A 28 -4.73 -19.30 9.21
CA ASN A 28 -4.64 -17.91 8.79
C ASN A 28 -4.39 -17.74 7.29
N TRP A 29 -3.75 -18.69 6.61
CA TRP A 29 -3.22 -18.47 5.25
C TRP A 29 -3.62 -19.54 4.24
N SER A 30 -4.05 -20.72 4.72
CA SER A 30 -4.17 -21.91 3.89
C SER A 30 -5.59 -22.42 3.79
N THR A 31 -5.92 -23.02 2.65
CA THR A 31 -7.19 -23.75 2.45
C THR A 31 -7.11 -25.19 2.94
N TYR A 32 -8.25 -25.89 3.03
CA TYR A 32 -8.24 -27.32 3.39
C TYR A 32 -7.83 -28.21 2.20
N PRO A 33 -6.92 -29.19 2.39
CA PRO A 33 -6.69 -30.23 1.40
C PRO A 33 -7.76 -31.34 1.47
N VAL A 34 -7.92 -32.09 0.37
CA VAL A 34 -8.69 -33.35 0.33
C VAL A 34 -7.82 -34.44 -0.34
N GLU A 35 -7.00 -35.11 0.47
CA GLU A 35 -5.95 -36.04 0.01
C GLU A 35 -6.49 -37.20 -0.83
N ARG A 36 -7.62 -37.79 -0.45
CA ARG A 36 -8.21 -38.94 -1.17
C ARG A 36 -8.62 -38.59 -2.62
N LEU A 37 -8.87 -37.32 -2.89
CA LEU A 37 -9.21 -36.78 -4.21
C LEU A 37 -8.06 -35.98 -4.83
N LYS A 38 -6.87 -35.98 -4.20
CA LYS A 38 -5.68 -35.24 -4.63
C LYS A 38 -5.92 -33.75 -4.81
N ILE A 39 -6.79 -33.16 -3.98
CA ILE A 39 -6.98 -31.70 -3.93
C ILE A 39 -5.96 -31.14 -2.93
N PRO A 40 -4.95 -30.37 -3.38
CA PRO A 40 -3.95 -29.78 -2.50
C PRO A 40 -4.52 -28.59 -1.72
N SER A 41 -3.79 -28.18 -0.69
CA SER A 41 -3.99 -26.88 -0.03
C SER A 41 -3.36 -25.80 -0.89
N LEU A 42 -4.07 -24.69 -1.09
CA LEU A 42 -3.51 -23.41 -1.52
C LEU A 42 -3.16 -22.56 -0.31
N THR A 43 -2.01 -21.89 -0.37
CA THR A 43 -1.52 -20.96 0.65
C THR A 43 -1.47 -19.54 0.07
N ALA A 44 -2.01 -18.59 0.81
CA ALA A 44 -1.99 -17.17 0.46
C ALA A 44 -0.89 -16.40 1.20
N THR A 45 -0.50 -15.26 0.64
CA THR A 45 0.39 -14.30 1.27
C THR A 45 0.02 -12.87 0.87
N ASP A 46 0.07 -11.94 1.83
CA ASP A 46 0.09 -10.52 1.49
C ASP A 46 1.46 -10.13 0.90
N GLY A 47 1.59 -9.08 0.10
CA GLY A 47 0.55 -8.22 -0.45
C GLY A 47 1.11 -7.34 -1.59
N PRO A 48 0.59 -6.12 -1.77
CA PRO A 48 0.64 -5.41 -3.06
C PRO A 48 2.00 -4.85 -3.48
N HIS A 49 2.97 -4.79 -2.57
CA HIS A 49 4.32 -4.30 -2.85
C HIS A 49 5.42 -5.19 -2.27
N GLY A 50 5.12 -6.48 -2.10
CA GLY A 50 6.05 -7.49 -1.63
C GLY A 50 5.32 -8.69 -1.05
N ALA A 51 5.83 -9.90 -1.24
CA ALA A 51 5.25 -11.11 -0.64
C ALA A 51 5.88 -11.36 0.75
N ARG A 52 5.09 -11.20 1.83
CA ARG A 52 5.53 -11.35 3.23
C ARG A 52 5.80 -12.81 3.61
N GLY A 53 5.06 -13.74 3.04
CA GLY A 53 4.91 -15.11 3.53
C GLY A 53 3.73 -15.27 4.48
N THR A 54 3.80 -16.27 5.34
CA THR A 54 2.70 -16.74 6.21
C THR A 54 2.87 -16.36 7.68
N SER A 55 3.73 -15.38 7.98
CA SER A 55 3.97 -14.95 9.36
C SER A 55 4.39 -13.48 9.45
N PHE A 56 3.80 -12.72 10.39
CA PHE A 56 4.31 -11.40 10.78
C PHE A 56 5.58 -11.50 11.63
N PHE A 57 5.57 -12.42 12.59
CA PHE A 57 6.69 -12.64 13.50
C PHE A 57 7.59 -13.76 12.99
N ASN A 58 8.89 -13.49 12.87
CA ASN A 58 9.87 -14.41 12.29
C ASN A 58 9.46 -14.96 10.91
N GLY A 59 8.71 -14.17 10.12
CA GLY A 59 8.43 -14.49 8.73
C GLY A 59 9.69 -14.39 7.86
N PRO A 60 9.69 -15.01 6.66
CA PRO A 60 10.82 -14.92 5.75
C PRO A 60 11.07 -13.47 5.31
N LEU A 61 12.30 -13.17 4.91
CA LEU A 61 12.63 -11.90 4.26
C LEU A 61 12.02 -11.86 2.84
N GLY A 62 11.78 -10.66 2.33
CA GLY A 62 11.24 -10.47 0.98
C GLY A 62 11.71 -9.19 0.31
N ALA A 63 11.50 -9.12 -1.01
CA ALA A 63 11.71 -7.90 -1.77
C ALA A 63 10.62 -6.87 -1.41
N LEU A 64 11.02 -5.72 -0.87
CA LEU A 64 10.11 -4.62 -0.55
C LEU A 64 10.18 -3.55 -1.63
N LEU A 65 9.14 -3.50 -2.47
CA LEU A 65 8.96 -2.48 -3.50
C LEU A 65 8.44 -1.17 -2.88
N PRO A 66 8.53 -0.05 -3.62
CA PRO A 66 7.83 1.17 -3.25
C PRO A 66 6.33 0.96 -3.01
N SER A 67 5.73 1.82 -2.16
CA SER A 67 4.27 1.94 -2.02
C SER A 67 3.53 1.96 -3.36
N ALA A 68 2.29 1.47 -3.39
CA ALA A 68 1.53 1.42 -4.62
C ALA A 68 1.25 2.82 -5.18
N THR A 69 1.10 3.84 -4.33
CA THR A 69 1.01 5.24 -4.81
C THR A 69 2.26 5.67 -5.57
N ALA A 70 3.45 5.26 -5.10
CA ALA A 70 4.70 5.45 -5.80
C ALA A 70 4.73 4.66 -7.12
N MET A 71 4.30 3.40 -7.12
CA MET A 71 4.18 2.61 -8.35
C MET A 71 3.23 3.26 -9.36
N GLY A 72 2.09 3.79 -8.92
CA GLY A 72 1.16 4.55 -9.76
C GLY A 72 1.79 5.82 -10.32
N ALA A 73 2.66 6.47 -9.55
CA ALA A 73 3.40 7.65 -10.00
C ALA A 73 4.39 7.37 -11.15
N THR A 74 4.69 6.11 -11.45
CA THR A 74 5.51 5.75 -12.60
C THR A 74 4.78 5.91 -13.93
N PHE A 75 3.43 5.78 -13.95
CA PHE A 75 2.60 5.68 -15.16
C PHE A 75 3.15 4.66 -16.19
N ASP A 76 3.75 3.58 -15.70
CA ASP A 76 4.50 2.61 -16.50
C ASP A 76 3.91 1.20 -16.35
N THR A 77 3.04 0.84 -17.30
CA THR A 77 2.36 -0.46 -17.30
C THR A 77 3.31 -1.62 -17.60
N GLU A 78 4.37 -1.39 -18.39
CA GLU A 78 5.38 -2.43 -18.67
C GLU A 78 6.21 -2.74 -17.42
N LEU A 79 6.56 -1.70 -16.67
CA LEU A 79 7.21 -1.85 -15.38
C LEU A 79 6.31 -2.59 -14.38
N MET A 80 4.99 -2.33 -14.38
CA MET A 80 4.06 -3.08 -13.53
C MET A 80 3.98 -4.56 -13.89
N ARG A 81 4.05 -4.92 -15.17
CA ARG A 81 4.15 -6.34 -15.57
C ARG A 81 5.43 -6.99 -15.06
N SER A 82 6.53 -6.25 -15.06
CA SER A 82 7.82 -6.71 -14.51
C SER A 82 7.75 -6.89 -13.00
N VAL A 83 7.10 -5.96 -12.29
CA VAL A 83 6.80 -6.07 -10.86
C VAL A 83 5.96 -7.31 -10.56
N GLY A 84 4.87 -7.52 -11.31
CA GLY A 84 4.02 -8.71 -11.14
C GLY A 84 4.80 -10.02 -11.32
N ASN A 85 5.65 -10.07 -12.35
CA ASN A 85 6.53 -11.22 -12.59
C ASN A 85 7.50 -11.48 -11.44
N MET A 86 8.11 -10.45 -10.86
CA MET A 86 8.98 -10.59 -9.68
C MET A 86 8.17 -11.10 -8.48
N LEU A 87 7.00 -10.52 -8.22
CA LEU A 87 6.19 -10.86 -7.05
C LEU A 87 5.61 -12.27 -7.12
N ALA A 88 5.30 -12.78 -8.31
CA ALA A 88 4.97 -14.20 -8.46
C ALA A 88 6.17 -15.10 -8.09
N SER A 89 7.39 -14.73 -8.49
CA SER A 89 8.59 -15.46 -8.05
C SER A 89 8.76 -15.42 -6.53
N GLU A 90 8.65 -14.24 -5.91
CA GLU A 90 8.69 -14.10 -4.44
C GLU A 90 7.61 -14.92 -3.74
N THR A 91 6.40 -15.00 -4.32
CA THR A 91 5.27 -15.77 -3.78
C THR A 91 5.56 -17.27 -3.80
N MET A 92 6.07 -17.79 -4.93
CA MET A 92 6.42 -19.21 -5.07
C MET A 92 7.62 -19.59 -4.22
N GLU A 93 8.61 -18.70 -4.08
CA GLU A 93 9.76 -18.89 -3.20
C GLU A 93 9.38 -19.03 -1.73
N LYS A 94 8.21 -18.50 -1.34
CA LYS A 94 7.62 -18.65 0.00
C LYS A 94 6.60 -19.78 0.09
N GLY A 95 6.55 -20.65 -0.93
CA GLY A 95 5.64 -21.80 -0.98
C GLY A 95 4.15 -21.42 -1.08
N CYS A 96 3.85 -20.20 -1.53
CA CYS A 96 2.49 -19.67 -1.64
C CYS A 96 2.01 -19.70 -3.10
N GLN A 97 0.69 -19.68 -3.29
CA GLN A 97 0.02 -19.77 -4.60
C GLN A 97 -0.90 -18.59 -4.88
N ILE A 98 -1.23 -17.81 -3.86
CA ILE A 98 -2.14 -16.67 -3.96
C ILE A 98 -1.45 -15.45 -3.37
N LEU A 99 -1.24 -14.42 -4.18
CA LEU A 99 -0.78 -13.12 -3.74
C LEU A 99 -2.01 -12.21 -3.52
N LEU A 100 -2.17 -11.70 -2.30
CA LEU A 100 -3.31 -10.86 -1.90
C LEU A 100 -3.11 -9.41 -2.37
N ALA A 101 -3.15 -9.22 -3.68
CA ALA A 101 -2.79 -8.01 -4.40
C ALA A 101 -3.41 -8.00 -5.82
N PRO A 102 -3.37 -6.86 -6.53
CA PRO A 102 -3.04 -5.52 -6.04
C PRO A 102 -4.24 -4.87 -5.32
N THR A 103 -3.97 -3.82 -4.56
CA THR A 103 -5.01 -2.96 -3.98
C THR A 103 -5.32 -1.82 -4.97
N VAL A 104 -6.59 -1.68 -5.37
CA VAL A 104 -7.00 -0.78 -6.49
C VAL A 104 -8.12 0.20 -6.13
N CYS A 105 -8.49 0.26 -4.85
CA CYS A 105 -9.37 1.31 -4.33
C CYS A 105 -8.78 2.69 -4.61
N LEU A 106 -9.60 3.74 -4.59
CA LEU A 106 -9.15 5.08 -4.99
C LEU A 106 -9.02 5.97 -3.75
N GLN A 107 -8.02 6.85 -3.74
CA GLN A 107 -7.82 7.84 -2.69
C GLN A 107 -8.84 8.98 -2.82
N ARG A 108 -10.13 8.65 -2.60
CA ARG A 108 -11.25 9.62 -2.49
C ARG A 108 -10.94 10.70 -1.45
N SER A 109 -10.28 10.30 -0.37
CA SER A 109 -9.76 11.19 0.66
C SER A 109 -8.25 11.02 0.76
N PRO A 110 -7.47 12.10 0.93
CA PRO A 110 -6.06 11.98 1.25
C PRO A 110 -5.81 11.44 2.67
N LEU A 111 -6.82 11.38 3.54
CA LEU A 111 -6.66 10.97 4.95
C LEU A 111 -6.70 9.45 5.17
N ILE A 112 -7.09 8.67 4.17
CA ILE A 112 -7.17 7.21 4.29
C ILE A 112 -5.82 6.60 4.71
N GLY A 113 -5.79 5.80 5.78
CA GLY A 113 -4.52 5.26 6.29
C GLY A 113 -3.87 4.22 5.37
N ARG A 114 -4.65 3.53 4.53
CA ARG A 114 -4.17 2.62 3.47
C ARG A 114 -4.02 3.28 2.11
N GLY A 115 -4.02 4.61 2.03
CA GLY A 115 -3.91 5.30 0.75
C GLY A 115 -2.61 4.99 0.02
N PHE A 116 -1.50 4.81 0.74
CA PHE A 116 -0.22 4.37 0.20
C PHE A 116 -0.29 3.00 -0.52
N GLU A 117 -1.30 2.19 -0.21
CA GLU A 117 -1.46 0.82 -0.70
C GLU A 117 -2.19 0.75 -2.05
N ALA A 118 -2.78 1.85 -2.52
CA ALA A 118 -3.46 1.93 -3.81
C ALA A 118 -2.66 2.77 -4.84
N PHE A 119 -2.87 2.53 -6.14
CA PHE A 119 -2.07 3.19 -7.19
C PHE A 119 -2.28 4.70 -7.30
N GLY A 120 -3.51 5.21 -7.18
CA GLY A 120 -3.80 6.62 -7.35
C GLY A 120 -5.31 6.93 -7.41
N GLU A 121 -5.63 8.22 -7.49
CA GLU A 121 -7.01 8.72 -7.41
C GLU A 121 -7.83 8.52 -8.69
N ASP A 122 -7.17 8.15 -9.79
CA ASP A 122 -7.81 8.01 -11.10
C ASP A 122 -8.11 6.54 -11.45
N PRO A 123 -9.36 6.19 -11.82
CA PRO A 123 -9.74 4.82 -12.11
C PRO A 123 -9.07 4.23 -13.36
N ILE A 124 -8.73 5.03 -14.37
CA ILE A 124 -8.02 4.55 -15.57
C ILE A 124 -6.58 4.23 -15.20
N LEU A 125 -5.89 5.13 -14.47
CA LEU A 125 -4.55 4.85 -13.97
C LEU A 125 -4.54 3.57 -13.14
N SER A 126 -5.37 3.50 -12.10
CA SER A 126 -5.39 2.36 -11.17
C SER A 126 -5.78 1.05 -11.87
N GLY A 127 -6.77 1.06 -12.76
CA GLY A 127 -7.19 -0.13 -13.51
C GLY A 127 -6.14 -0.65 -14.48
N MET A 128 -5.47 0.24 -15.22
CA MET A 128 -4.44 -0.17 -16.19
C MET A 128 -3.17 -0.67 -15.50
N MET A 129 -2.72 0.01 -14.43
CA MET A 129 -1.57 -0.43 -13.64
C MET A 129 -1.83 -1.79 -12.99
N ALA A 130 -3.03 -1.99 -12.43
CA ALA A 130 -3.44 -3.25 -11.85
C ALA A 130 -3.52 -4.38 -12.89
N SER A 131 -4.01 -4.09 -14.10
CA SER A 131 -4.13 -5.09 -15.16
C SER A 131 -2.78 -5.69 -15.53
N GLU A 132 -1.76 -4.86 -15.77
CA GLU A 132 -0.44 -5.37 -16.12
C GLU A 132 0.30 -6.01 -14.93
N TYR A 133 0.11 -5.48 -13.71
CA TYR A 133 0.57 -6.15 -12.49
C TYR A 133 0.00 -7.58 -12.41
N ILE A 134 -1.32 -7.73 -12.60
CA ILE A 134 -2.02 -9.01 -12.49
C ILE A 134 -1.58 -9.97 -13.61
N ASN A 135 -1.45 -9.47 -14.84
CA ASN A 135 -0.90 -10.24 -15.96
C ASN A 135 0.48 -10.80 -15.60
N GLY A 136 1.39 -9.96 -15.09
CA GLY A 136 2.74 -10.39 -14.69
C GLY A 136 2.75 -11.47 -13.60
N VAL A 137 1.84 -11.39 -12.62
CA VAL A 137 1.74 -12.40 -11.57
C VAL A 137 1.21 -13.73 -12.12
N GLN A 138 0.12 -13.68 -12.90
CA GLN A 138 -0.59 -14.87 -13.39
C GLN A 138 0.17 -15.60 -14.50
N GLU A 139 1.02 -14.92 -15.26
CA GLU A 139 1.93 -15.54 -16.24
C GLU A 139 2.80 -16.65 -15.64
N LYS A 140 3.15 -16.54 -14.36
CA LYS A 140 3.95 -17.53 -13.62
C LYS A 140 3.12 -18.56 -12.87
N GLY A 141 1.80 -18.55 -13.03
CA GLY A 141 0.91 -19.52 -12.38
C GLY A 141 0.60 -19.23 -10.91
N VAL A 142 0.79 -17.98 -10.47
CA VAL A 142 0.36 -17.50 -9.15
C VAL A 142 -0.95 -16.74 -9.31
N ALA A 143 -1.93 -16.98 -8.43
CA ALA A 143 -3.17 -16.22 -8.43
C ALA A 143 -2.97 -14.84 -7.81
N THR A 144 -3.66 -13.84 -8.35
CA THR A 144 -3.90 -12.58 -7.65
C THR A 144 -5.24 -12.60 -6.97
N SER A 145 -5.35 -11.90 -5.83
CA SER A 145 -6.61 -11.53 -5.20
C SER A 145 -6.73 -10.01 -5.19
N ILE A 146 -7.29 -9.45 -6.26
CA ILE A 146 -7.46 -8.00 -6.41
C ILE A 146 -8.39 -7.47 -5.31
N LYS A 147 -8.00 -6.37 -4.65
CA LYS A 147 -8.66 -5.94 -3.40
C LYS A 147 -8.81 -4.41 -3.24
N HIS A 148 -9.72 -3.92 -2.40
CA HIS A 148 -10.83 -4.65 -1.77
C HIS A 148 -12.12 -4.30 -2.51
N TYR A 149 -12.85 -5.33 -2.95
CA TYR A 149 -14.02 -5.21 -3.79
C TYR A 149 -15.27 -4.93 -2.94
N ALA A 150 -15.80 -3.70 -2.91
CA ALA A 150 -15.33 -2.46 -3.57
C ALA A 150 -15.28 -1.28 -2.57
N ALA A 151 -14.84 -0.10 -3.03
CA ALA A 151 -14.92 1.18 -2.31
C ALA A 151 -14.30 1.22 -0.90
N HIS A 152 -13.21 0.47 -0.65
CA HIS A 152 -12.52 0.50 0.63
C HIS A 152 -11.63 1.75 0.76
N ASP A 153 -12.30 2.90 0.89
CA ASP A 153 -11.65 4.21 0.86
C ASP A 153 -11.50 4.83 2.26
N GLN A 154 -11.76 4.06 3.33
CA GLN A 154 -11.59 4.40 4.74
C GLN A 154 -11.20 3.13 5.54
N SER A 155 -10.28 3.23 6.50
CA SER A 155 -9.71 2.06 7.19
C SER A 155 -10.14 1.90 8.65
N TYR A 156 -10.35 3.01 9.36
CA TYR A 156 -10.69 2.95 10.79
C TYR A 156 -12.06 2.30 10.97
N MET A 157 -12.18 1.27 11.82
CA MET A 157 -13.42 0.52 12.13
C MET A 157 -14.33 0.23 10.91
N SER A 158 -13.75 -0.19 9.80
CA SER A 158 -14.48 -0.36 8.52
C SER A 158 -15.66 -1.35 8.56
N PRO A 159 -15.73 -2.42 9.38
CA PRO A 159 -16.90 -3.31 9.41
C PRO A 159 -18.23 -2.63 9.78
N GLU A 160 -18.18 -1.52 10.52
CA GLU A 160 -19.37 -0.77 10.95
C GLU A 160 -19.87 0.21 9.90
N ASP A 161 -19.03 0.56 8.93
CA ASP A 161 -19.32 1.61 7.96
C ASP A 161 -20.44 1.20 6.99
N ASP A 162 -21.25 2.19 6.59
CA ASP A 162 -22.30 2.06 5.58
C ASP A 162 -22.21 3.22 4.60
N LEU A 163 -21.65 2.94 3.42
CA LEU A 163 -21.44 3.89 2.34
C LEU A 163 -22.76 4.10 1.59
N GLN A 164 -23.24 5.34 1.57
CA GLN A 164 -24.38 5.77 0.76
C GLN A 164 -23.84 6.42 -0.50
N VAL A 165 -23.96 5.69 -1.61
CA VAL A 165 -23.28 6.02 -2.87
C VAL A 165 -24.20 5.70 -4.06
N SER A 166 -24.23 6.60 -5.04
CA SER A 166 -25.03 6.40 -6.26
C SER A 166 -24.43 5.31 -7.14
N GLU A 167 -25.25 4.68 -7.98
CA GLU A 167 -24.74 3.65 -8.90
C GLU A 167 -23.76 4.27 -9.88
N ARG A 168 -24.05 5.48 -10.39
CA ARG A 168 -23.12 6.22 -11.25
C ARG A 168 -21.73 6.38 -10.63
N THR A 169 -21.68 6.74 -9.35
CA THR A 169 -20.41 6.92 -8.64
C THR A 169 -19.69 5.60 -8.45
N LEU A 170 -20.41 4.54 -8.08
CA LEU A 170 -19.81 3.20 -8.02
C LEU A 170 -19.25 2.77 -9.38
N ARG A 171 -20.02 2.91 -10.46
CA ARG A 171 -19.67 2.46 -11.81
C ARG A 171 -18.50 3.23 -12.41
N GLU A 172 -18.54 4.56 -12.35
CA GLU A 172 -17.52 5.43 -12.98
C GLU A 172 -16.24 5.57 -12.15
N VAL A 173 -16.29 5.30 -10.85
CA VAL A 173 -15.16 5.54 -9.94
C VAL A 173 -14.69 4.25 -9.26
N HIS A 174 -15.47 3.68 -8.35
CA HIS A 174 -14.96 2.64 -7.45
C HIS A 174 -14.93 1.23 -8.06
N LEU A 175 -15.76 0.96 -9.06
CA LEU A 175 -15.84 -0.33 -9.76
C LEU A 175 -15.01 -0.33 -11.04
N LEU A 176 -14.79 0.82 -11.67
CA LEU A 176 -14.08 0.92 -12.94
C LEU A 176 -12.66 0.30 -12.92
N PRO A 177 -11.81 0.49 -11.87
CA PRO A 177 -10.52 -0.20 -11.79
C PRO A 177 -10.63 -1.72 -11.83
N PHE A 178 -11.64 -2.27 -11.14
CA PHE A 178 -11.91 -3.72 -11.13
C PHE A 178 -12.45 -4.20 -12.47
N GLN A 179 -13.35 -3.43 -13.10
CA GLN A 179 -13.90 -3.74 -14.42
C GLN A 179 -12.79 -3.79 -15.48
N LEU A 180 -11.87 -2.83 -15.46
CA LEU A 180 -10.70 -2.79 -16.33
C LEU A 180 -9.77 -3.98 -16.07
N ALA A 181 -9.53 -4.32 -14.80
CA ALA A 181 -8.75 -5.51 -14.46
C ALA A 181 -9.39 -6.81 -14.97
N VAL A 182 -10.71 -6.99 -14.85
CA VAL A 182 -11.41 -8.14 -15.44
C VAL A 182 -11.21 -8.19 -16.94
N LYS A 183 -11.43 -7.06 -17.62
CA LYS A 183 -11.28 -6.93 -19.07
C LYS A 183 -9.88 -7.28 -19.58
N HIS A 184 -8.85 -6.73 -18.93
CA HIS A 184 -7.48 -6.75 -19.46
C HIS A 184 -6.60 -7.83 -18.85
N ALA A 185 -6.98 -8.41 -17.70
CA ALA A 185 -6.16 -9.38 -16.98
C ALA A 185 -6.92 -10.58 -16.40
N SER A 186 -8.25 -10.50 -16.29
CA SER A 186 -9.12 -11.56 -15.75
C SER A 186 -8.56 -12.16 -14.44
N PRO A 187 -8.54 -11.41 -13.32
CA PRO A 187 -7.92 -11.83 -12.08
C PRO A 187 -8.50 -13.15 -11.58
N TRP A 188 -7.68 -14.08 -11.10
CA TRP A 188 -8.17 -15.40 -10.72
C TRP A 188 -8.92 -15.42 -9.39
N SER A 189 -8.72 -14.41 -8.55
CA SER A 189 -9.52 -14.18 -7.36
C SER A 189 -9.75 -12.71 -7.06
N PHE A 190 -10.78 -12.44 -6.27
CA PHE A 190 -11.15 -11.13 -5.73
C PHE A 190 -11.27 -11.24 -4.21
N MET A 191 -10.93 -10.19 -3.48
CA MET A 191 -11.18 -10.07 -2.04
C MET A 191 -12.24 -9.00 -1.77
N THR A 192 -13.31 -9.34 -1.05
CA THR A 192 -14.38 -8.38 -0.72
C THR A 192 -13.93 -7.37 0.34
N SER A 193 -14.45 -6.14 0.31
CA SER A 193 -14.24 -5.16 1.39
C SER A 193 -14.88 -5.56 2.71
N TYR A 194 -14.57 -4.81 3.78
CA TYR A 194 -15.16 -4.99 5.11
C TYR A 194 -16.53 -4.34 5.30
N HIS A 195 -16.79 -3.17 4.70
CA HIS A 195 -17.91 -2.30 5.04
C HIS A 195 -19.21 -2.68 4.30
N ARG A 196 -20.26 -1.89 4.51
CA ARG A 196 -21.52 -1.97 3.77
C ARG A 196 -21.59 -0.92 2.67
N ILE A 197 -22.17 -1.30 1.53
CA ILE A 197 -22.54 -0.38 0.47
C ILE A 197 -24.07 -0.39 0.38
N ASN A 198 -24.68 0.78 0.55
CA ASN A 198 -26.12 0.99 0.53
C ASN A 198 -26.88 0.01 1.44
N GLY A 199 -26.36 -0.21 2.66
CA GLY A 199 -27.01 -0.99 3.72
C GLY A 199 -26.64 -2.48 3.78
N VAL A 200 -25.89 -3.03 2.81
CA VAL A 200 -25.52 -4.46 2.77
C VAL A 200 -24.00 -4.62 2.76
N HIS A 201 -23.48 -5.52 3.60
CA HIS A 201 -22.04 -5.81 3.64
C HIS A 201 -21.57 -6.33 2.29
N THR A 202 -20.39 -5.92 1.84
CA THR A 202 -19.86 -6.31 0.52
C THR A 202 -19.76 -7.81 0.36
N SER A 203 -19.46 -8.57 1.42
CA SER A 203 -19.47 -10.05 1.41
C SER A 203 -20.86 -10.68 1.24
N GLU A 204 -21.93 -9.90 1.42
CA GLU A 204 -23.35 -10.31 1.36
C GLU A 204 -24.12 -9.65 0.21
N ASN A 205 -23.45 -8.78 -0.55
CA ASN A 205 -24.10 -7.95 -1.56
C ASN A 205 -24.28 -8.71 -2.88
N GLU A 206 -25.46 -9.28 -3.11
CA GLU A 206 -25.78 -10.04 -4.33
C GLU A 206 -25.65 -9.18 -5.61
N TRP A 207 -26.01 -7.90 -5.54
CA TRP A 207 -25.88 -6.98 -6.67
C TRP A 207 -24.42 -6.85 -7.10
N LEU A 208 -23.52 -6.64 -6.13
CA LEU A 208 -22.09 -6.55 -6.39
C LEU A 208 -21.49 -7.91 -6.82
N ASN A 209 -21.67 -8.93 -5.99
CA ASN A 209 -20.93 -10.20 -6.11
C ASN A 209 -21.47 -11.13 -7.19
N THR A 210 -22.76 -11.04 -7.51
CA THR A 210 -23.41 -11.92 -8.49
C THR A 210 -23.87 -11.15 -9.72
N GLN A 211 -24.62 -10.06 -9.57
CA GLN A 211 -25.19 -9.36 -10.74
C GLN A 211 -24.09 -8.66 -11.54
N ILE A 212 -23.23 -7.86 -10.89
CA ILE A 212 -22.11 -7.20 -11.57
C ILE A 212 -21.01 -8.21 -11.89
N LEU A 213 -20.38 -8.77 -10.87
CA LEU A 213 -19.12 -9.50 -11.06
C LEU A 213 -19.30 -10.76 -11.92
N ARG A 214 -20.30 -11.61 -11.63
CA ARG A 214 -20.50 -12.90 -12.33
C ARG A 214 -21.30 -12.77 -13.61
N LYS A 215 -22.42 -12.04 -13.59
CA LYS A 215 -23.35 -12.01 -14.72
C LYS A 215 -23.00 -10.93 -15.73
N GLU A 216 -22.81 -9.70 -15.28
CA GLU A 216 -22.56 -8.57 -16.17
C GLU A 216 -21.14 -8.61 -16.74
N TRP A 217 -20.12 -8.73 -15.88
CA TRP A 217 -18.72 -8.77 -16.31
C TRP A 217 -18.25 -10.17 -16.75
N GLY A 218 -19.06 -11.21 -16.53
CA GLY A 218 -18.76 -12.57 -16.96
C GLY A 218 -17.57 -13.23 -16.23
N TRP A 219 -17.23 -12.76 -15.03
CA TRP A 219 -16.05 -13.25 -14.30
C TRP A 219 -16.28 -14.61 -13.61
N ASP A 220 -15.32 -15.51 -13.75
CA ASP A 220 -15.42 -16.93 -13.35
C ASP A 220 -14.37 -17.37 -12.31
N GLY A 221 -13.69 -16.43 -11.65
CA GLY A 221 -12.68 -16.70 -10.61
C GLY A 221 -13.24 -17.01 -9.22
N LEU A 222 -12.40 -16.91 -8.18
CA LEU A 222 -12.79 -17.15 -6.78
C LEU A 222 -12.98 -15.85 -6.00
N LEU A 223 -14.11 -15.67 -5.31
CA LEU A 223 -14.37 -14.54 -4.42
C LEU A 223 -14.12 -14.93 -2.96
N MET A 224 -13.08 -14.37 -2.34
CA MET A 224 -12.77 -14.58 -0.93
C MET A 224 -13.18 -13.36 -0.08
N SER A 225 -13.43 -13.59 1.20
CA SER A 225 -13.54 -12.49 2.16
C SER A 225 -12.16 -11.88 2.44
N ASP A 226 -12.16 -10.63 2.87
CA ASP A 226 -11.05 -10.13 3.70
C ASP A 226 -11.06 -10.85 5.08
N TRP A 227 -9.99 -10.69 5.86
CA TRP A 227 -9.77 -11.43 7.10
C TRP A 227 -10.81 -11.09 8.18
N GLY A 228 -11.75 -12.00 8.39
CA GLY A 228 -12.89 -11.81 9.29
C GLY A 228 -14.02 -10.97 8.68
N GLY A 229 -13.95 -10.61 7.39
CA GLY A 229 -14.93 -9.81 6.65
C GLY A 229 -16.20 -10.56 6.23
N VAL A 230 -16.64 -11.53 7.03
CA VAL A 230 -17.87 -12.31 6.83
C VAL A 230 -18.82 -12.09 7.99
N TYR A 231 -20.10 -11.82 7.71
CA TYR A 231 -21.09 -11.41 8.71
C TYR A 231 -22.36 -12.27 8.75
N SER A 232 -22.42 -13.30 7.91
CA SER A 232 -23.52 -14.26 7.86
C SER A 232 -23.09 -15.59 7.24
N THR A 233 -23.93 -16.61 7.41
CA THR A 233 -23.72 -17.93 6.81
C THR A 233 -24.42 -18.06 5.45
N ALA A 234 -25.74 -17.91 5.42
CA ALA A 234 -26.54 -18.25 4.23
C ALA A 234 -26.57 -17.10 3.24
N GLU A 235 -26.69 -15.87 3.74
CA GLU A 235 -26.80 -14.64 2.97
C GLU A 235 -25.51 -14.42 2.17
N ALA A 236 -24.34 -14.44 2.82
CA ALA A 236 -23.06 -14.30 2.13
C ALA A 236 -22.78 -15.40 1.09
N LEU A 237 -23.10 -16.65 1.41
CA LEU A 237 -22.90 -17.77 0.48
C LEU A 237 -23.86 -17.71 -0.72
N ASN A 238 -25.11 -17.32 -0.51
CA ASN A 238 -26.09 -17.16 -1.60
C ASN A 238 -25.80 -15.91 -2.46
N ALA A 239 -25.16 -14.89 -1.90
CA ALA A 239 -24.74 -13.69 -2.63
C ALA A 239 -23.55 -13.91 -3.56
N GLY A 240 -22.83 -15.04 -3.44
CA GLY A 240 -21.73 -15.42 -4.34
C GLY A 240 -20.34 -15.45 -3.72
N MET A 241 -20.20 -15.24 -2.40
CA MET A 241 -18.90 -15.36 -1.73
C MET A 241 -18.46 -16.82 -1.65
N ASP A 242 -17.28 -17.15 -2.18
CA ASP A 242 -16.79 -18.52 -2.31
C ASP A 242 -16.00 -18.99 -1.09
N LEU A 243 -15.09 -18.17 -0.55
CA LEU A 243 -14.14 -18.58 0.50
C LEU A 243 -14.17 -17.62 1.72
N GLU A 244 -14.38 -18.15 2.93
CA GLU A 244 -14.23 -17.41 4.20
C GLU A 244 -12.77 -17.50 4.66
N MET A 245 -12.14 -16.36 4.93
CA MET A 245 -10.80 -16.26 5.54
C MET A 245 -10.83 -15.40 6.81
N PRO A 246 -9.96 -15.65 7.80
CA PRO A 246 -9.10 -16.82 7.96
C PRO A 246 -9.84 -18.06 8.49
N GLY A 247 -9.11 -19.17 8.64
CA GLY A 247 -9.50 -20.29 9.48
C GLY A 247 -9.11 -20.13 10.96
N PRO A 248 -9.69 -20.93 11.88
CA PRO A 248 -10.81 -21.84 11.65
C PRO A 248 -12.12 -21.09 11.36
N PRO A 249 -13.07 -21.69 10.60
CA PRO A 249 -14.27 -21.00 10.17
C PRO A 249 -15.17 -20.59 11.33
N ARG A 250 -15.72 -19.37 11.24
CA ARG A 250 -16.78 -18.89 12.16
C ARG A 250 -18.16 -19.17 11.57
N TRP A 251 -18.33 -18.88 10.27
CA TRP A 251 -19.63 -18.94 9.59
C TRP A 251 -19.84 -20.22 8.79
N ARG A 252 -18.75 -20.85 8.32
CA ARG A 252 -18.79 -21.98 7.38
C ARG A 252 -18.26 -23.29 7.95
N GLY A 253 -18.58 -23.54 9.22
CA GLY A 253 -18.48 -24.84 9.86
C GLY A 253 -19.86 -25.42 10.15
N LEU A 254 -20.14 -25.65 11.44
CA LEU A 254 -21.44 -26.15 11.93
C LEU A 254 -22.63 -25.30 11.42
N LEU A 255 -22.48 -23.98 11.37
CA LEU A 255 -23.56 -23.08 10.96
C LEU A 255 -23.97 -23.30 9.49
N LEU A 256 -23.04 -23.55 8.58
CA LEU A 256 -23.36 -23.84 7.18
C LEU A 256 -24.03 -25.20 7.01
N HIS A 257 -23.62 -26.21 7.79
CA HIS A 257 -24.35 -27.49 7.85
C HIS A 257 -25.80 -27.29 8.30
N LEU A 258 -26.04 -26.48 9.33
CA LEU A 258 -27.40 -26.17 9.80
C LEU A 258 -28.21 -25.38 8.75
N ALA A 259 -27.59 -24.43 8.06
CA ALA A 259 -28.22 -23.68 6.97
C ALA A 259 -28.64 -24.59 5.80
N LEU A 260 -27.83 -25.60 5.49
CA LEU A 260 -28.17 -26.61 4.49
C LEU A 260 -29.34 -27.51 4.94
N LEU A 261 -29.30 -28.01 6.18
CA LEU A 261 -30.35 -28.87 6.75
C LEU A 261 -31.69 -28.14 6.84
N SER A 262 -31.66 -26.85 7.16
CA SER A 262 -32.84 -25.96 7.20
C SER A 262 -33.25 -25.42 5.83
N ARG A 263 -32.58 -25.82 4.74
CA ARG A 263 -32.85 -25.41 3.34
C ARG A 263 -32.72 -23.90 3.10
N LYS A 264 -31.95 -23.19 3.92
CA LYS A 264 -31.55 -21.80 3.66
C LYS A 264 -30.48 -21.69 2.56
N VAL A 265 -29.71 -22.75 2.39
CA VAL A 265 -28.71 -22.90 1.32
C VAL A 265 -29.04 -24.14 0.49
N LYS A 266 -28.90 -24.02 -0.84
CA LYS A 266 -29.07 -25.17 -1.76
C LYS A 266 -27.77 -25.95 -1.87
N ARG A 267 -27.84 -27.28 -2.02
CA ARG A 267 -26.66 -28.12 -2.31
C ARG A 267 -25.93 -27.67 -3.57
N SER A 268 -26.68 -27.31 -4.61
CA SER A 268 -26.11 -26.78 -5.86
C SER A 268 -25.33 -25.47 -5.66
N MET A 269 -25.73 -24.65 -4.70
CA MET A 269 -25.02 -23.42 -4.36
C MET A 269 -23.66 -23.74 -3.75
N ILE A 270 -23.59 -24.71 -2.82
CA ILE A 270 -22.33 -25.21 -2.27
C ILE A 270 -21.43 -25.75 -3.39
N ASP A 271 -21.98 -26.56 -4.30
CA ASP A 271 -21.23 -27.12 -5.42
C ASP A 271 -20.62 -26.04 -6.32
N GLU A 272 -21.36 -24.95 -6.55
CA GLU A 272 -20.91 -23.81 -7.35
C GLU A 272 -19.78 -23.04 -6.66
N ARG A 273 -19.87 -22.82 -5.33
CA ARG A 273 -18.76 -22.18 -4.58
C ARG A 273 -17.51 -23.07 -4.55
N VAL A 274 -17.68 -24.38 -4.34
CA VAL A 274 -16.56 -25.34 -4.32
C VAL A 274 -15.92 -25.43 -5.70
N ARG A 275 -16.70 -25.37 -6.79
CA ARG A 275 -16.18 -25.33 -8.16
C ARG A 275 -15.13 -24.22 -8.33
N ASN A 276 -15.40 -23.03 -7.81
CA ASN A 276 -14.48 -21.89 -7.92
C ASN A 276 -13.15 -22.14 -7.17
N VAL A 277 -13.21 -22.80 -6.00
CA VAL A 277 -12.01 -23.24 -5.27
C VAL A 277 -11.21 -24.26 -6.09
N LEU A 278 -11.87 -25.27 -6.66
CA LEU A 278 -11.20 -26.30 -7.46
C LEU A 278 -10.65 -25.74 -8.79
N ASN A 279 -11.32 -24.76 -9.39
CA ASN A 279 -10.82 -24.05 -10.56
C ASN A 279 -9.57 -23.24 -10.22
N LEU A 280 -9.55 -22.56 -9.06
CA LEU A 280 -8.36 -21.84 -8.61
C LEU A 280 -7.18 -22.79 -8.41
N VAL A 281 -7.41 -23.95 -7.77
CA VAL A 281 -6.40 -25.02 -7.63
C VAL A 281 -5.80 -25.40 -8.99
N ASN A 282 -6.64 -25.60 -10.01
CA ASN A 282 -6.17 -25.92 -11.35
C ASN A 282 -5.37 -24.79 -12.00
N ARG A 283 -5.77 -23.52 -11.80
CA ARG A 283 -5.05 -22.35 -12.33
C ARG A 283 -3.68 -22.17 -11.68
N THR A 284 -3.56 -22.47 -10.38
CA THR A 284 -2.31 -22.33 -9.61
C THR A 284 -1.42 -23.57 -9.63
N GLN A 285 -1.75 -24.56 -10.45
CA GLN A 285 -0.99 -25.80 -10.51
C GLN A 285 0.51 -25.62 -10.82
N PRO A 286 0.95 -24.67 -11.68
CA PRO A 286 2.38 -24.42 -11.87
C PRO A 286 3.11 -24.02 -10.59
N ALA A 287 2.50 -23.15 -9.76
CA ALA A 287 3.08 -22.73 -8.48
C ALA A 287 3.10 -23.85 -7.43
N LEU A 288 2.15 -24.80 -7.50
CA LEU A 288 2.10 -25.96 -6.60
C LEU A 288 3.19 -27.00 -6.89
N GLU A 289 3.68 -27.08 -8.12
CA GLU A 289 4.72 -28.04 -8.52
C GLU A 289 6.13 -27.55 -8.28
N GLN A 290 6.30 -26.26 -8.00
CA GLN A 290 7.60 -25.68 -7.75
C GLN A 290 8.06 -26.02 -6.33
N GLU A 291 9.28 -26.58 -6.23
CA GLU A 291 9.91 -26.79 -4.93
C GLU A 291 10.23 -25.44 -4.28
N THR A 292 9.88 -25.29 -3.01
CA THR A 292 10.25 -24.12 -2.21
C THR A 292 11.77 -24.10 -2.01
N PRO A 293 12.49 -23.08 -2.53
CA PRO A 293 13.93 -22.96 -2.31
C PRO A 293 14.24 -22.60 -0.84
N LYS A 294 15.52 -22.67 -0.45
CA LYS A 294 15.96 -22.20 0.88
C LYS A 294 15.82 -20.67 0.96
N GLU A 295 15.50 -20.13 2.14
CA GLU A 295 15.12 -18.72 2.38
C GLU A 295 16.07 -17.67 1.78
N GLU A 296 17.38 -17.93 1.72
CA GLU A 296 18.38 -16.99 1.19
C GLU A 296 18.43 -16.88 -0.35
N ALA A 297 17.71 -17.73 -1.08
CA ALA A 297 17.76 -17.76 -2.54
C ALA A 297 17.02 -16.60 -3.22
N GLY A 298 16.19 -15.87 -2.47
CA GLY A 298 15.30 -14.84 -3.02
C GLY A 298 15.97 -13.48 -3.25
N ASP A 299 17.09 -13.17 -2.61
CA ASP A 299 17.76 -11.86 -2.73
C ASP A 299 18.76 -11.82 -3.89
N THR A 300 18.29 -11.49 -5.11
CA THR A 300 19.12 -11.51 -6.32
C THR A 300 19.45 -10.10 -6.85
N PRO A 301 20.58 -9.90 -7.54
CA PRO A 301 20.93 -8.62 -8.16
C PRO A 301 19.84 -8.07 -9.10
N GLU A 302 19.15 -8.94 -9.83
CA GLU A 302 18.06 -8.56 -10.75
C GLU A 302 16.87 -8.01 -9.97
N LYS A 303 16.52 -8.63 -8.84
CA LYS A 303 15.43 -8.16 -7.97
C LYS A 303 15.77 -6.83 -7.32
N ARG A 304 17.00 -6.69 -6.81
CA ARG A 304 17.50 -5.42 -6.26
C ARG A 304 17.48 -4.30 -7.32
N ALA A 305 17.91 -4.61 -8.55
CA ALA A 305 17.88 -3.67 -9.66
C ALA A 305 16.47 -3.22 -10.02
N LEU A 306 15.50 -4.15 -10.07
CA LEU A 306 14.10 -3.80 -10.33
C LEU A 306 13.50 -2.98 -9.16
N CYS A 307 13.78 -3.31 -7.90
CA CYS A 307 13.33 -2.49 -6.76
C CYS A 307 13.84 -1.04 -6.87
N ARG A 308 15.13 -0.87 -7.21
CA ARG A 308 15.72 0.45 -7.44
C ARG A 308 15.13 1.16 -8.65
N GLU A 309 14.86 0.44 -9.73
CA GLU A 309 14.22 0.98 -10.94
C GLU A 309 12.83 1.53 -10.62
N VAL A 310 11.98 0.75 -9.95
CA VAL A 310 10.65 1.21 -9.54
C VAL A 310 10.75 2.41 -8.61
N ALA A 311 11.65 2.36 -7.62
CA ALA A 311 11.85 3.47 -6.69
C ALA A 311 12.27 4.76 -7.41
N ARG A 312 13.32 4.75 -8.24
CA ARG A 312 13.78 5.97 -8.94
C ARG A 312 12.80 6.46 -10.01
N SER A 313 12.09 5.55 -10.68
CA SER A 313 11.04 5.89 -11.66
C SER A 313 9.77 6.45 -11.02
N SER A 314 9.55 6.21 -9.72
CA SER A 314 8.41 6.75 -8.97
C SER A 314 8.63 8.16 -8.41
N ILE A 315 9.88 8.56 -8.22
CA ILE A 315 10.21 9.87 -7.64
C ILE A 315 9.69 10.99 -8.55
N VAL A 316 8.94 11.91 -7.97
CA VAL A 316 8.38 13.07 -8.66
C VAL A 316 9.17 14.31 -8.25
N LEU A 317 9.86 14.91 -9.20
CA LEU A 317 10.41 16.25 -9.01
C LEU A 317 9.27 17.26 -9.17
N LEU A 318 8.92 17.98 -8.12
CA LEU A 318 7.80 18.93 -8.08
C LEU A 318 8.25 20.36 -8.39
N LYS A 319 9.42 20.75 -7.90
CA LYS A 319 10.02 22.07 -8.15
C LYS A 319 11.53 21.94 -8.37
N ASN A 320 12.07 22.75 -9.27
CA ASN A 320 13.52 22.93 -9.48
C ASN A 320 13.79 24.32 -10.09
N GLU A 321 13.17 25.35 -9.53
CA GLU A 321 13.19 26.73 -10.07
C GLU A 321 14.59 27.34 -10.02
N ALA A 322 15.37 27.01 -8.99
CA ALA A 322 16.76 27.44 -8.83
C ALA A 322 17.76 26.62 -9.66
N LYS A 323 17.30 25.58 -10.37
CA LYS A 323 18.13 24.66 -11.17
C LYS A 323 19.30 24.08 -10.35
N LEU A 324 19.01 23.70 -9.10
CA LEU A 324 20.00 23.05 -8.24
C LEU A 324 20.24 21.61 -8.65
N LEU A 325 19.20 20.94 -9.15
CA LEU A 325 19.28 19.56 -9.58
C LEU A 325 19.50 19.45 -11.09
N PRO A 326 20.30 18.45 -11.53
CA PRO A 326 21.06 17.50 -10.70
C PRO A 326 22.28 18.15 -10.00
N LEU A 327 22.61 17.67 -8.80
CA LEU A 327 23.76 18.09 -8.01
C LEU A 327 25.08 17.67 -8.67
N ASP A 328 26.11 18.49 -8.49
CA ASP A 328 27.48 18.20 -8.94
C ASP A 328 28.23 17.36 -7.89
N PRO A 329 28.58 16.09 -8.16
CA PRO A 329 29.34 15.28 -7.21
C PRO A 329 30.81 15.70 -7.06
N SER A 330 31.22 16.85 -7.62
CA SER A 330 32.58 17.36 -7.57
C SER A 330 33.12 17.52 -6.13
N PRO A 331 34.45 17.43 -5.94
CA PRO A 331 35.04 17.40 -4.61
C PRO A 331 34.99 18.72 -3.84
N GLN A 332 34.43 19.79 -4.42
CA GLN A 332 34.42 21.13 -3.83
C GLN A 332 33.14 21.45 -3.06
N GLN A 333 32.10 20.63 -3.20
CA GLN A 333 30.77 20.91 -2.64
C GLN A 333 30.51 20.07 -1.38
N THR A 334 29.94 20.72 -0.36
CA THR A 334 29.55 20.10 0.92
C THR A 334 28.02 19.98 1.03
N TYR A 335 27.58 18.88 1.63
CA TYR A 335 26.16 18.52 1.72
C TYR A 335 25.75 18.37 3.19
N GLY A 336 24.63 18.99 3.57
CA GLY A 336 24.04 18.84 4.90
C GLY A 336 22.77 18.01 4.83
N LEU A 337 22.79 16.77 5.32
CA LEU A 337 21.57 15.97 5.45
C LEU A 337 20.87 16.33 6.76
N ILE A 338 19.65 16.83 6.63
CA ILE A 338 18.87 17.37 7.73
C ILE A 338 17.54 16.62 7.84
N GLY A 339 17.06 16.39 9.06
CA GLY A 339 15.80 15.68 9.29
C GLY A 339 16.00 14.18 9.54
N PRO A 340 14.98 13.48 10.06
CA PRO A 340 15.14 12.10 10.51
C PRO A 340 15.25 11.08 9.35
N GLY A 341 14.78 11.44 8.15
CA GLY A 341 14.64 10.50 7.03
C GLY A 341 15.96 10.01 6.44
N PHE A 342 17.10 10.67 6.70
CA PHE A 342 18.39 10.18 6.20
C PHE A 342 18.90 8.93 6.95
N VAL A 343 18.44 8.70 8.20
CA VAL A 343 18.74 7.49 9.00
C VAL A 343 17.54 6.55 9.06
N TYR A 344 16.34 7.12 9.20
CA TYR A 344 15.08 6.38 9.35
C TYR A 344 14.16 6.68 8.17
N PRO A 345 14.52 6.26 6.94
CA PRO A 345 13.69 6.52 5.78
C PRO A 345 12.36 5.77 5.91
N ALA A 346 11.28 6.39 5.42
CA ALA A 346 10.00 5.70 5.32
C ALA A 346 10.01 4.79 4.10
N ILE A 347 10.05 3.47 4.32
CA ILE A 347 10.19 2.45 3.27
C ILE A 347 8.85 1.82 2.86
N SER A 348 7.88 1.82 3.76
CA SER A 348 6.52 1.28 3.55
C SER A 348 5.53 2.05 4.42
N GLY A 349 4.23 1.80 4.24
CA GLY A 349 3.21 2.08 5.25
C GLY A 349 2.99 0.85 6.14
N GLY A 350 2.21 1.00 7.21
CA GLY A 350 1.98 -0.09 8.18
C GLY A 350 0.81 -1.00 7.82
N GLY A 351 0.76 -2.19 8.44
CA GLY A 351 -0.36 -3.13 8.32
C GLY A 351 -0.03 -4.37 7.50
N SER A 352 -1.03 -4.94 6.83
CA SER A 352 -0.91 -6.15 6.01
C SER A 352 -0.02 -5.98 4.78
N ALA A 353 0.27 -4.76 4.35
CA ALA A 353 1.16 -4.51 3.23
C ALA A 353 2.66 -4.56 3.62
N ASP A 354 2.97 -4.43 4.91
CA ASP A 354 4.34 -4.43 5.42
C ASP A 354 4.96 -5.85 5.45
N LEU A 355 6.28 -5.90 5.33
CA LEU A 355 7.08 -7.13 5.42
C LEU A 355 8.51 -6.87 5.90
N ARG A 356 9.26 -7.94 6.18
CA ARG A 356 10.69 -7.84 6.53
C ARG A 356 11.53 -7.75 5.25
N PRO A 357 12.14 -6.60 4.91
CA PRO A 357 12.93 -6.50 3.71
C PRO A 357 14.27 -7.21 3.86
N TYR A 358 14.89 -7.64 2.76
CA TYR A 358 16.25 -8.20 2.78
C TYR A 358 17.28 -7.23 3.40
N TYR A 359 17.12 -5.94 3.13
CA TYR A 359 17.90 -4.85 3.69
C TYR A 359 17.16 -3.52 3.48
N VAL A 360 17.69 -2.42 4.01
CA VAL A 360 17.22 -1.07 3.70
C VAL A 360 18.44 -0.21 3.40
N ARG A 361 18.49 0.42 2.21
CA ARG A 361 19.52 1.42 1.89
C ARG A 361 19.10 2.78 2.40
N LYS A 362 19.76 3.25 3.45
CA LYS A 362 19.53 4.56 4.06
C LYS A 362 20.02 5.68 3.11
N PRO A 363 19.32 6.83 3.01
CA PRO A 363 19.79 7.94 2.19
C PRO A 363 21.18 8.46 2.59
N LEU A 364 21.53 8.43 3.88
CA LEU A 364 22.87 8.78 4.36
C LEU A 364 23.96 7.96 3.66
N GLU A 365 23.85 6.63 3.76
CA GLU A 365 24.81 5.69 3.17
C GLU A 365 24.89 5.88 1.65
N ALA A 366 23.73 5.93 0.99
CA ALA A 366 23.66 6.05 -0.47
C ALA A 366 24.27 7.36 -0.99
N ILE A 367 24.09 8.48 -0.27
CA ILE A 367 24.68 9.78 -0.64
C ILE A 367 26.18 9.79 -0.35
N GLN A 368 26.62 9.24 0.79
CA GLN A 368 28.04 9.09 1.12
C GLN A 368 28.77 8.23 0.08
N ASP A 369 28.15 7.18 -0.45
CA ASP A 369 28.70 6.37 -1.55
C ASP A 369 28.94 7.18 -2.84
N VAL A 370 28.21 8.27 -3.05
CA VAL A 370 28.40 9.16 -4.22
C VAL A 370 29.51 10.17 -3.99
N VAL A 371 29.51 10.85 -2.84
CA VAL A 371 30.33 12.06 -2.63
C VAL A 371 31.45 11.91 -1.62
N GLY A 372 31.49 10.84 -0.82
CA GLY A 372 32.42 10.65 0.29
C GLY A 372 31.86 11.13 1.62
N GLU A 373 32.14 10.38 2.70
CA GLU A 373 31.69 10.67 4.06
C GLU A 373 32.12 12.06 4.55
N GLU A 374 33.32 12.50 4.20
CA GLU A 374 33.91 13.77 4.64
C GLU A 374 33.15 15.01 4.14
N LYS A 375 32.33 14.86 3.09
CA LYS A 375 31.53 15.93 2.49
C LYS A 375 30.11 15.97 3.01
N VAL A 376 29.69 14.93 3.72
CA VAL A 376 28.34 14.82 4.27
C VAL A 376 28.36 15.14 5.75
N LYS A 377 27.67 16.20 6.11
CA LYS A 377 27.40 16.55 7.51
C LYS A 377 25.93 16.27 7.81
N THR A 378 25.62 15.94 9.05
CA THR A 378 24.27 15.54 9.44
C THR A 378 23.77 16.32 10.65
N ALA A 379 22.47 16.60 10.68
CA ALA A 379 21.79 17.10 11.87
C ALA A 379 20.34 16.61 11.84
N VAL A 380 19.89 15.92 12.90
CA VAL A 380 18.51 15.38 12.91
C VAL A 380 17.48 16.51 12.90
N GLY A 381 17.75 17.63 13.58
CA GLY A 381 16.82 18.77 13.70
C GLY A 381 15.64 18.48 14.60
N CYS A 382 14.81 17.51 14.21
CA CYS A 382 13.63 17.08 14.94
C CYS A 382 13.32 15.61 14.58
N TYR A 383 12.70 14.87 15.51
CA TYR A 383 12.17 13.55 15.20
C TYR A 383 10.77 13.63 14.59
N SER A 384 10.45 12.66 13.72
CA SER A 384 9.13 12.55 13.08
C SER A 384 8.30 11.36 13.55
N HIS A 385 8.87 10.47 14.39
CA HIS A 385 8.19 9.27 14.86
C HIS A 385 7.18 9.58 15.97
N ILE A 386 6.06 8.85 16.01
CA ILE A 386 5.19 8.80 17.20
C ILE A 386 5.80 7.83 18.22
N PHE A 387 6.37 6.73 17.73
CA PHE A 387 6.97 5.68 18.54
C PHE A 387 8.47 5.58 18.26
N THR A 388 9.30 5.53 19.30
CA THR A 388 10.77 5.45 19.15
C THR A 388 11.17 4.35 18.16
N PRO A 389 12.07 4.57 17.17
CA PRO A 389 12.40 3.57 16.15
C PRO A 389 12.75 2.20 16.73
N PRO A 390 12.47 1.08 16.02
CA PRO A 390 12.77 -0.25 16.52
C PRO A 390 14.24 -0.40 16.98
N LEU A 391 14.46 -0.99 18.15
CA LEU A 391 15.81 -1.32 18.63
C LEU A 391 16.33 -2.55 17.86
N SER A 392 16.79 -2.34 16.63
CA SER A 392 17.21 -3.44 15.74
C SER A 392 18.72 -3.52 15.52
N GLU A 393 19.47 -2.52 15.97
CA GLU A 393 20.93 -2.44 15.80
C GLU A 393 21.63 -2.56 17.16
N HIS A 394 22.86 -3.09 17.13
CA HIS A 394 23.71 -3.28 18.32
C HIS A 394 23.11 -4.15 19.43
N VAL A 395 22.23 -5.07 19.05
CA VAL A 395 21.57 -6.04 19.94
C VAL A 395 22.07 -7.45 19.66
N THR A 396 22.39 -8.21 20.70
CA THR A 396 22.73 -9.63 20.58
C THR A 396 21.93 -10.51 21.53
N VAL A 397 21.75 -11.77 21.14
CA VAL A 397 21.22 -12.82 21.99
C VAL A 397 22.17 -12.98 23.19
N PRO A 398 21.67 -12.86 24.45
CA PRO A 398 22.52 -12.84 25.64
C PRO A 398 23.49 -14.03 25.72
N GLY A 399 24.76 -13.73 25.97
CA GLY A 399 25.83 -14.74 26.08
C GLY A 399 26.33 -15.27 24.73
N THR A 400 25.94 -14.67 23.62
CA THR A 400 26.36 -15.05 22.26
C THR A 400 26.73 -13.81 21.42
N ASP A 401 27.32 -14.05 20.24
CA ASP A 401 27.57 -13.04 19.21
C ASP A 401 26.44 -13.00 18.15
N GLU A 402 25.36 -13.78 18.31
CA GLU A 402 24.21 -13.79 17.40
C GLU A 402 23.40 -12.51 17.57
N GLU A 403 23.08 -11.80 16.48
CA GLU A 403 22.27 -10.59 16.53
C GLU A 403 20.82 -10.87 16.94
N GLY A 404 20.25 -10.00 17.77
CA GLY A 404 18.81 -10.00 18.06
C GLY A 404 18.43 -10.25 19.51
N TYR A 405 17.34 -11.01 19.70
CA TYR A 405 16.62 -11.22 20.94
C TYR A 405 16.37 -12.70 21.18
N GLN A 406 16.37 -13.12 22.44
CA GLN A 406 15.92 -14.43 22.88
C GLN A 406 14.52 -14.34 23.52
N LEU A 407 13.63 -15.22 23.11
CA LEU A 407 12.25 -15.30 23.59
C LEU A 407 11.98 -16.63 24.30
N PHE A 408 11.16 -16.59 25.35
CA PHE A 408 10.74 -17.73 26.16
C PHE A 408 9.25 -17.65 26.51
N TRP A 409 8.44 -18.61 26.06
CA TRP A 409 7.02 -18.73 26.39
C TRP A 409 6.83 -19.67 27.57
N TYR A 410 5.99 -19.28 28.52
CA TYR A 410 5.66 -20.03 29.72
C TYR A 410 4.15 -20.19 29.89
N GLY A 411 3.72 -21.32 30.45
CA GLY A 411 2.31 -21.56 30.79
C GLY A 411 1.89 -20.98 32.15
N GLU A 412 2.85 -20.56 32.96
CA GLU A 412 2.65 -19.92 34.26
C GLU A 412 3.66 -18.78 34.45
N ASP A 413 3.45 -17.96 35.48
CA ASP A 413 4.26 -16.77 35.73
C ASP A 413 5.70 -17.13 36.17
N PRO A 414 6.73 -16.81 35.36
CA PRO A 414 8.13 -17.13 35.67
C PRO A 414 8.75 -16.23 36.75
N GLU A 415 8.11 -15.13 37.15
CA GLU A 415 8.53 -14.36 38.33
C GLU A 415 7.98 -14.98 39.62
N ALA A 416 6.75 -15.49 39.58
CA ALA A 416 6.15 -16.16 40.74
C ALA A 416 6.71 -17.57 40.98
N ASN A 417 7.05 -18.30 39.91
CA ASN A 417 7.74 -19.58 39.96
C ASN A 417 9.04 -19.55 39.13
N PRO A 418 10.19 -19.12 39.70
CA PRO A 418 11.46 -19.05 38.96
C PRO A 418 12.01 -20.40 38.46
N LYS A 419 11.41 -21.52 38.85
CA LYS A 419 11.79 -22.87 38.40
C LYS A 419 10.93 -23.38 37.23
N VAL A 420 9.97 -22.59 36.76
CA VAL A 420 9.18 -22.96 35.59
C VAL A 420 10.10 -23.01 34.37
N GLU A 421 10.02 -24.09 33.62
CA GLU A 421 10.72 -24.23 32.35
C GLU A 421 9.87 -23.62 31.22
N PRO A 422 10.51 -22.97 30.22
CA PRO A 422 9.78 -22.47 29.06
C PRO A 422 9.16 -23.63 28.27
N LEU A 423 7.91 -23.46 27.85
CA LEU A 423 7.21 -24.37 26.95
C LEU A 423 7.75 -24.27 25.52
N HIS A 424 8.23 -23.09 25.14
CA HIS A 424 8.83 -22.81 23.85
C HIS A 424 9.87 -21.69 23.96
N SER A 425 10.88 -21.71 23.10
CA SER A 425 11.86 -20.62 22.97
C SER A 425 12.32 -20.46 21.52
N THR A 426 12.68 -19.24 21.15
CA THR A 426 13.19 -18.90 19.81
C THR A 426 14.01 -17.62 19.84
N THR A 427 14.76 -17.33 18.78
CA THR A 427 15.47 -16.05 18.59
C THR A 427 14.78 -15.23 17.49
N THR A 428 15.01 -13.92 17.48
CA THR A 428 14.50 -13.00 16.44
C THR A 428 15.38 -11.77 16.32
N THR A 429 15.42 -11.14 15.15
CA THR A 429 16.03 -9.82 14.94
C THR A 429 15.00 -8.68 14.95
N GLN A 430 13.70 -8.98 15.10
CA GLN A 430 12.65 -7.98 15.11
C GLN A 430 12.46 -7.38 16.51
N ALA A 431 12.40 -6.06 16.61
CA ALA A 431 12.04 -5.38 17.86
C ALA A 431 10.53 -5.10 17.97
N THR A 432 9.79 -5.23 16.87
CA THR A 432 8.32 -5.25 16.83
C THR A 432 7.87 -6.69 16.58
N MET A 433 7.28 -7.31 17.59
CA MET A 433 6.91 -8.73 17.63
C MET A 433 5.40 -8.85 17.73
N TYR A 434 4.73 -9.21 16.62
CA TYR A 434 3.28 -9.36 16.55
C TYR A 434 2.91 -10.83 16.32
N PHE A 435 2.21 -11.45 17.29
CA PHE A 435 2.03 -12.91 17.31
C PHE A 435 0.68 -13.37 16.71
N ALA A 436 0.01 -12.55 15.90
CA ALA A 436 -1.34 -12.85 15.41
C ALA A 436 -1.48 -14.14 14.61
N ASP A 437 -0.43 -14.51 13.88
CA ASP A 437 -0.40 -15.67 13.00
C ASP A 437 0.66 -16.72 13.38
N ASN A 438 1.36 -16.51 14.50
CA ASN A 438 2.45 -17.36 14.95
C ASN A 438 2.34 -17.69 16.44
N HIS A 439 1.34 -18.48 16.80
CA HIS A 439 1.18 -19.03 18.15
C HIS A 439 1.91 -20.39 18.25
N PRO A 440 2.96 -20.54 19.08
CA PRO A 440 3.73 -21.77 19.13
C PRO A 440 2.92 -22.97 19.62
N SER A 441 3.12 -24.13 18.97
CA SER A 441 2.46 -25.38 19.37
C SER A 441 2.82 -25.77 20.81
N GLY A 442 1.82 -26.17 21.60
CA GLY A 442 1.99 -26.54 23.01
C GLY A 442 1.95 -25.38 24.00
N VAL A 443 1.94 -24.13 23.53
CA VAL A 443 1.69 -22.95 24.37
C VAL A 443 0.17 -22.76 24.53
N PRO A 444 -0.35 -22.53 25.75
CA PRO A 444 -1.77 -22.25 25.96
C PRO A 444 -2.20 -20.89 25.40
N ASP A 445 -3.51 -20.69 25.16
CA ASP A 445 -4.07 -19.42 24.67
C ASP A 445 -3.76 -18.22 25.58
N THR A 446 -3.53 -18.45 26.88
CA THR A 446 -3.02 -17.46 27.82
C THR A 446 -1.65 -17.89 28.32
N TYR A 447 -0.63 -17.08 28.06
CA TYR A 447 0.76 -17.38 28.33
C TYR A 447 1.52 -16.16 28.86
N TRP A 448 2.72 -16.42 29.39
CA TRP A 448 3.72 -15.40 29.71
C TRP A 448 4.85 -15.48 28.70
N LEU A 449 5.39 -14.33 28.30
CA LEU A 449 6.55 -14.26 27.41
C LEU A 449 7.63 -13.43 28.08
N ARG A 450 8.85 -13.99 28.13
CA ARG A 450 10.06 -13.26 28.43
C ARG A 450 10.84 -13.01 27.15
N VAL A 451 11.22 -11.75 26.92
CA VAL A 451 12.10 -11.32 25.81
C VAL A 451 13.37 -10.76 26.41
N VAL A 452 14.55 -11.10 25.90
CA VAL A 452 15.83 -10.63 26.44
C VAL A 452 16.81 -10.31 25.31
N THR A 453 17.54 -9.21 25.42
CA THR A 453 18.64 -8.86 24.52
C THR A 453 19.79 -8.18 25.28
N SER A 454 20.99 -8.26 24.72
CA SER A 454 22.16 -7.48 25.14
C SER A 454 22.38 -6.33 24.18
N TYR A 455 22.19 -5.09 24.64
CA TYR A 455 22.44 -3.88 23.87
C TYR A 455 23.85 -3.34 24.15
N LYS A 456 24.70 -3.24 23.13
CA LYS A 456 26.04 -2.65 23.25
C LYS A 456 26.03 -1.21 22.72
N ALA A 457 26.19 -0.24 23.61
CA ALA A 457 26.11 1.17 23.23
C ALA A 457 27.22 1.57 22.24
N PRO A 458 26.89 2.08 21.04
CA PRO A 458 27.89 2.49 20.05
C PRO A 458 28.55 3.83 20.39
N LYS A 459 27.94 4.63 21.28
CA LYS A 459 28.45 5.93 21.73
C LYS A 459 27.93 6.28 23.14
N THR A 460 28.59 7.23 23.79
CA THR A 460 28.17 7.75 25.10
C THR A 460 27.08 8.80 24.91
N VAL A 461 25.85 8.51 25.36
CA VAL A 461 24.68 9.37 25.19
C VAL A 461 23.53 8.92 26.10
N THR A 462 22.57 9.80 26.38
CA THR A 462 21.28 9.39 26.97
C THR A 462 20.37 8.84 25.87
N MET A 463 19.98 7.58 25.96
CA MET A 463 19.01 6.93 25.07
C MET A 463 17.62 6.95 25.72
N SER A 464 16.57 7.12 24.91
CA SER A 464 15.19 6.86 25.32
C SER A 464 14.80 5.47 24.85
N ILE A 465 14.55 4.55 25.78
CA ILE A 465 14.09 3.18 25.51
C ILE A 465 12.56 3.17 25.58
N GLY A 466 11.92 2.84 24.48
CA GLY A 466 10.46 2.78 24.35
C GLY A 466 9.91 1.36 24.48
N PHE A 467 8.72 1.22 25.08
CA PHE A 467 8.03 -0.06 25.22
C PHE A 467 6.53 0.07 24.95
N CYS A 468 6.01 -0.78 24.07
CA CYS A 468 4.57 -1.02 23.89
C CYS A 468 4.25 -2.51 24.07
N VAL A 469 3.03 -2.82 24.50
CA VAL A 469 2.57 -4.20 24.68
C VAL A 469 1.12 -4.39 24.27
N MET A 470 0.80 -5.53 23.67
CA MET A 470 -0.57 -6.06 23.59
C MET A 470 -0.78 -7.05 24.75
N GLY A 471 -1.52 -6.61 25.77
CA GLY A 471 -1.68 -7.32 27.03
C GLY A 471 -1.10 -6.51 28.19
N LYS A 472 -0.46 -7.17 29.15
CA LYS A 472 0.27 -6.54 30.26
C LYS A 472 1.76 -6.79 30.10
N GLY A 473 2.61 -5.85 30.50
CA GLY A 473 4.05 -6.09 30.47
C GLY A 473 4.90 -5.13 31.29
N ARG A 474 6.13 -5.55 31.59
CA ARG A 474 7.18 -4.76 32.22
C ARG A 474 8.45 -4.83 31.39
N LEU A 475 9.17 -3.72 31.28
CA LEU A 475 10.52 -3.68 30.71
C LEU A 475 11.53 -3.41 31.83
N TYR A 476 12.62 -4.15 31.80
CA TYR A 476 13.74 -4.09 32.73
C TYR A 476 15.03 -3.70 31.99
N ILE A 477 15.88 -2.93 32.66
CA ILE A 477 17.25 -2.62 32.24
C ILE A 477 18.19 -3.08 33.36
N ASP A 478 19.13 -3.97 33.06
CA ASP A 478 20.03 -4.62 34.02
C ASP A 478 19.28 -5.19 35.24
N GLY A 479 18.14 -5.84 34.98
CA GLY A 479 17.26 -6.44 35.98
C GLY A 479 16.47 -5.44 36.85
N ARG A 480 16.55 -4.13 36.59
CA ARG A 480 15.75 -3.10 37.28
C ARG A 480 14.55 -2.72 36.44
N GLU A 481 13.36 -2.69 37.05
CA GLU A 481 12.14 -2.27 36.36
C GLU A 481 12.29 -0.82 35.89
N ALA A 482 12.20 -0.60 34.58
CA ALA A 482 12.31 0.71 33.95
C ALA A 482 10.94 1.22 33.48
N ILE A 483 10.07 0.32 33.01
CA ILE A 483 8.74 0.66 32.52
C ILE A 483 7.72 -0.37 33.02
N ASP A 484 6.61 0.12 33.57
CA ASP A 484 5.47 -0.68 34.05
C ASP A 484 4.20 -0.41 33.22
N LEU A 485 3.96 -1.28 32.24
CA LEU A 485 2.70 -1.41 31.49
C LEU A 485 1.89 -2.62 32.00
N TRP A 486 2.06 -3.00 33.26
CA TRP A 486 1.33 -4.06 33.93
C TRP A 486 0.28 -3.49 34.88
N SER A 487 0.68 -2.51 35.69
CA SER A 487 -0.21 -1.81 36.62
C SER A 487 -0.71 -0.46 36.08
N ARG A 488 0.03 0.15 35.13
CA ARG A 488 -0.22 1.49 34.63
C ARG A 488 -0.30 1.52 33.11
N HIS A 489 -1.50 1.36 32.58
CA HIS A 489 -1.75 1.61 31.16
C HIS A 489 -2.04 3.11 30.92
N PRO A 490 -1.26 3.81 30.09
CA PRO A 490 -1.64 5.12 29.61
C PRO A 490 -2.93 5.04 28.78
N ASN A 491 -3.76 6.09 28.85
CA ASN A 491 -4.87 6.23 27.91
C ASN A 491 -4.34 6.33 26.49
N LYS A 492 -5.04 5.71 25.53
CA LYS A 492 -4.75 5.95 24.12
C LYS A 492 -5.14 7.36 23.74
N THR A 493 -4.13 8.17 23.45
CA THR A 493 -4.30 9.54 22.92
C THR A 493 -4.14 9.58 21.40
N LEU A 494 -3.49 8.57 20.84
CA LEU A 494 -3.23 8.38 19.42
C LEU A 494 -3.44 6.89 19.08
N GLN A 495 -3.43 6.57 17.80
CA GLN A 495 -3.43 5.19 17.34
C GLN A 495 -2.08 4.54 17.65
N THR A 496 -2.09 3.22 17.84
CA THR A 496 -0.92 2.47 18.28
C THR A 496 -0.50 1.40 17.26
N PRO A 497 0.73 0.86 17.35
CA PRO A 497 1.18 -0.22 16.47
C PRO A 497 0.31 -1.47 16.61
N MET A 498 0.51 -2.43 15.70
CA MET A 498 -0.21 -3.71 15.68
C MET A 498 -1.72 -3.51 15.54
N PHE A 499 -2.13 -2.84 14.45
CA PHE A 499 -3.54 -2.57 14.12
C PHE A 499 -4.30 -1.82 15.22
N ASN A 500 -3.64 -0.84 15.85
CA ASN A 500 -4.19 -0.09 16.98
C ASN A 500 -4.57 -0.98 18.18
N GLN A 501 -3.87 -2.09 18.40
CA GLN A 501 -4.11 -3.01 19.52
C GLN A 501 -3.07 -2.89 20.65
N ALA A 502 -1.85 -2.41 20.37
CA ALA A 502 -0.83 -2.21 21.41
C ALA A 502 -1.20 -1.06 22.36
N SER A 503 -0.54 -0.97 23.52
CA SER A 503 -0.59 0.21 24.41
C SER A 503 0.04 1.46 23.75
N MET A 504 -0.19 2.65 24.31
CA MET A 504 0.73 3.76 24.04
C MET A 504 2.13 3.41 24.55
N GLU A 505 3.14 3.98 23.91
CA GLU A 505 4.53 3.83 24.35
C GLU A 505 4.76 4.56 25.67
N LEU A 506 5.44 3.87 26.57
CA LEU A 506 6.14 4.52 27.67
C LEU A 506 7.64 4.46 27.37
N THR A 507 8.37 5.46 27.84
CA THR A 507 9.81 5.55 27.64
C THR A 507 10.54 5.62 28.98
N ALA A 508 11.74 5.02 29.04
CA ALA A 508 12.69 5.19 30.13
C ALA A 508 14.05 5.66 29.59
N ASP A 509 14.74 6.50 30.36
CA ASP A 509 16.07 6.97 29.98
C ASP A 509 17.14 5.95 30.36
N LEU A 510 18.08 5.70 29.45
CA LEU A 510 19.28 4.92 29.66
C LEU A 510 20.50 5.81 29.43
N GLU A 511 21.29 6.05 30.48
CA GLU A 511 22.62 6.67 30.33
C GLU A 511 23.59 5.64 29.74
N ALA A 512 23.70 5.65 28.41
CA ALA A 512 24.52 4.71 27.66
C ALA A 512 25.97 5.21 27.60
N HIS A 513 26.93 4.33 27.88
CA HIS A 513 28.35 4.60 27.76
C HIS A 513 28.96 3.76 26.64
N GLU A 514 29.76 4.39 25.79
CA GLU A 514 30.37 3.73 24.62
C GLU A 514 31.05 2.40 24.99
N GLY A 515 30.71 1.34 24.26
CA GLY A 515 31.26 0.00 24.44
C GLY A 515 30.68 -0.78 25.62
N GLN A 516 29.90 -0.15 26.52
CA GLN A 516 29.21 -0.83 27.60
C GLN A 516 28.00 -1.62 27.06
N THR A 517 27.80 -2.81 27.61
CA THR A 517 26.66 -3.68 27.32
C THR A 517 25.64 -3.60 28.43
N TYR A 518 24.36 -3.53 28.06
CA TYR A 518 23.21 -3.48 28.96
C TYR A 518 22.26 -4.63 28.62
N GLU A 519 21.71 -5.29 29.64
CA GLU A 519 20.63 -6.25 29.42
C GLU A 519 19.29 -5.50 29.37
N ILE A 520 18.54 -5.68 28.28
CA ILE A 520 17.16 -5.20 28.17
C ILE A 520 16.27 -6.44 28.14
N SER A 521 15.31 -6.52 29.05
CA SER A 521 14.36 -7.62 29.10
C SER A 521 12.93 -7.17 29.30
N VAL A 522 11.99 -7.95 28.78
CA VAL A 522 10.55 -7.74 28.93
C VAL A 522 9.94 -8.99 29.54
N LEU A 523 9.01 -8.82 30.48
CA LEU A 523 8.04 -9.85 30.84
C LEU A 523 6.65 -9.37 30.45
N MET A 524 5.92 -10.18 29.68
CA MET A 524 4.53 -9.89 29.32
C MET A 524 3.59 -11.04 29.69
N LYS A 525 2.30 -10.72 29.71
CA LYS A 525 1.19 -11.68 29.66
C LYS A 525 0.16 -11.23 28.64
N ASN A 526 -0.29 -12.12 27.75
CA ASN A 526 -1.30 -11.82 26.72
C ASN A 526 -2.73 -11.82 27.31
N GLU A 527 -2.97 -10.95 28.27
CA GLU A 527 -4.27 -10.82 28.94
C GLU A 527 -5.13 -9.74 28.27
N SER A 528 -6.37 -10.09 27.92
CA SER A 528 -7.34 -9.11 27.40
C SER A 528 -7.71 -8.09 28.47
N MET A 529 -7.52 -6.81 28.16
CA MET A 529 -7.87 -5.70 29.03
C MET A 529 -9.30 -5.22 28.73
N SER A 530 -10.11 -4.94 29.75
CA SER A 530 -11.50 -4.51 29.55
C SER A 530 -11.62 -3.13 28.88
N THR A 531 -12.31 -3.13 27.73
CA THR A 531 -13.20 -2.11 27.14
C THR A 531 -12.71 -0.74 26.65
N ASP A 532 -11.52 -0.23 26.98
CA ASP A 532 -11.06 1.09 26.46
C ASP A 532 -9.78 1.04 25.61
N ILE A 533 -9.28 -0.16 25.33
CA ILE A 533 -8.12 -0.41 24.48
C ILE A 533 -8.66 -1.02 23.18
N GLY A 534 -8.49 -0.29 22.07
CA GLY A 534 -8.89 -0.64 20.70
C GLY A 534 -9.39 -2.08 20.54
N GLY A 535 -10.71 -2.21 20.45
CA GLY A 535 -11.39 -3.50 20.43
C GLY A 535 -10.80 -4.43 19.36
N PRO A 536 -10.87 -5.76 19.56
CA PRO A 536 -10.29 -6.70 18.63
C PRO A 536 -10.91 -6.50 17.25
N TYR A 537 -10.08 -6.69 16.21
CA TYR A 537 -10.54 -7.24 14.93
C TYR A 537 -11.57 -8.32 15.28
N VAL A 538 -12.84 -8.05 14.98
CA VAL A 538 -14.06 -8.74 15.45
C VAL A 538 -13.76 -10.05 16.18
N GLY A 539 -13.83 -10.08 17.52
CA GLY A 539 -13.91 -11.33 18.30
C GLY A 539 -12.64 -12.17 18.46
N THR A 540 -11.43 -11.65 18.20
CA THR A 540 -10.18 -12.40 18.44
C THR A 540 -9.65 -12.16 19.87
N PRO A 541 -9.23 -13.20 20.63
CA PRO A 541 -8.57 -13.06 21.94
C PRO A 541 -7.30 -12.18 21.85
N CYS A 542 -6.82 -11.65 22.96
CA CYS A 542 -5.53 -10.93 22.99
C CYS A 542 -4.40 -11.90 22.62
N ILE A 543 -3.93 -11.82 21.37
CA ILE A 543 -2.95 -12.75 20.80
C ILE A 543 -1.53 -12.45 21.30
N GLY A 544 -1.31 -11.25 21.83
CA GLY A 544 -0.03 -10.80 22.35
C GLY A 544 0.84 -10.10 21.30
N GLY A 545 1.72 -9.23 21.78
CA GLY A 545 2.71 -8.53 20.96
C GLY A 545 3.56 -7.57 21.80
N VAL A 546 4.82 -7.42 21.43
CA VAL A 546 5.82 -6.57 22.13
C VAL A 546 6.48 -5.66 21.12
N ARG A 547 6.67 -4.40 21.48
CA ARG A 547 7.50 -3.47 20.71
C ARG A 547 8.54 -2.85 21.64
N ILE A 548 9.81 -2.97 21.28
CA ILE A 548 10.94 -2.33 21.96
C ILE A 548 11.58 -1.34 20.99
N GLY A 549 11.55 -0.07 21.35
CA GLY A 549 12.13 1.01 20.55
C GLY A 549 13.29 1.69 21.27
N CYS A 550 14.08 2.43 20.50
CA CYS A 550 15.10 3.30 21.06
C CYS A 550 15.38 4.50 20.14
N CYS A 551 15.73 5.63 20.74
CA CYS A 551 16.40 6.71 20.04
C CYS A 551 17.33 7.47 21.00
N GLU A 552 18.26 8.24 20.46
CA GLU A 552 18.99 9.23 21.24
C GLU A 552 18.01 10.28 21.79
N LYS A 553 18.14 10.63 23.06
CA LYS A 553 17.36 11.70 23.67
C LYS A 553 17.96 13.04 23.30
N ILE A 554 17.17 13.87 22.63
CA ILE A 554 17.59 15.20 22.17
C ILE A 554 16.83 16.30 22.92
N ASP A 555 17.45 17.46 23.07
CA ASP A 555 16.73 18.71 23.36
C ASP A 555 16.21 19.27 22.02
N PRO A 556 14.89 19.37 21.81
CA PRO A 556 14.35 19.81 20.51
C PRO A 556 14.81 21.19 20.07
N ALA A 557 15.05 22.13 21.00
CA ALA A 557 15.49 23.47 20.65
C ALA A 557 16.95 23.46 20.21
N VAL A 558 17.81 22.73 20.93
CA VAL A 558 19.24 22.59 20.58
C VAL A 558 19.38 21.87 19.24
N ALA A 559 18.68 20.76 19.03
CA ALA A 559 18.75 19.99 17.79
C ALA A 559 18.29 20.82 16.57
N LEU A 560 17.26 21.65 16.74
CA LEU A 560 16.79 22.57 15.70
C LEU A 560 17.84 23.64 15.38
N ASP A 561 18.45 24.26 16.40
CA ASP A 561 19.50 25.24 16.21
C ASP A 561 20.74 24.64 15.52
N GLU A 562 21.11 23.40 15.85
CA GLU A 562 22.18 22.65 15.17
C GLU A 562 21.87 22.41 13.68
N ALA A 563 20.63 22.06 13.34
CA ALA A 563 20.23 21.89 11.95
C ALA A 563 20.27 23.20 11.15
N VAL A 564 19.82 24.30 11.76
CA VAL A 564 19.89 25.64 11.17
C VAL A 564 21.34 26.07 10.98
N GLU A 565 22.20 25.83 11.98
CA GLU A 565 23.61 26.16 11.89
C GLU A 565 24.33 25.30 10.86
N LEU A 566 23.99 24.01 10.76
CA LEU A 566 24.48 23.15 9.69
C LEU A 566 24.12 23.71 8.32
N ALA A 567 22.86 24.10 8.11
CA ALA A 567 22.38 24.63 6.83
C ALA A 567 23.16 25.88 6.37
N LYS A 568 23.59 26.75 7.29
CA LYS A 568 24.44 27.93 6.97
C LYS A 568 25.86 27.56 6.54
N ASN A 569 26.36 26.42 7.02
CA ASN A 569 27.77 26.02 6.90
C ASN A 569 28.02 24.93 5.85
N VAL A 570 27.02 24.61 5.03
CA VAL A 570 27.14 23.70 3.88
C VAL A 570 26.68 24.39 2.60
N ASP A 571 27.16 23.90 1.46
CA ASP A 571 26.76 24.46 0.16
C ASP A 571 25.33 24.10 -0.22
N VAL A 572 24.90 22.87 0.12
CA VAL A 572 23.56 22.34 -0.19
C VAL A 572 22.98 21.62 1.03
N PRO A 573 22.02 22.24 1.73
CA PRO A 573 21.19 21.54 2.69
C PRO A 573 20.16 20.68 1.96
N ILE A 574 19.99 19.44 2.41
CA ILE A 574 19.02 18.48 1.90
C ILE A 574 18.19 18.01 3.11
N VAL A 575 16.95 18.48 3.20
CA VAL A 575 16.04 18.04 4.25
C VAL A 575 15.29 16.79 3.77
N ILE A 576 15.44 15.68 4.49
CA ILE A 576 14.72 14.43 4.23
C ILE A 576 13.76 14.19 5.41
N ALA A 577 12.48 14.41 5.16
CA ALA A 577 11.43 14.33 6.16
C ALA A 577 10.10 13.90 5.51
N GLY A 578 9.06 13.72 6.31
CA GLY A 578 7.76 13.28 5.82
C GLY A 578 6.99 12.52 6.89
N LEU A 579 6.09 11.66 6.42
CA LEU A 579 5.36 10.67 7.22
C LEU A 579 6.13 9.35 7.31
N ASN A 580 5.55 8.39 8.01
CA ASN A 580 6.08 7.04 8.21
C ASN A 580 4.92 6.09 8.60
N PRO A 581 5.17 4.78 8.81
CA PRO A 581 4.15 3.80 9.21
C PRO A 581 3.36 4.12 10.49
N ASP A 582 3.81 5.05 11.34
CA ASP A 582 3.05 5.46 12.52
C ASP A 582 1.80 6.28 12.15
N TYR A 583 1.84 6.95 10.98
CA TYR A 583 0.76 7.84 10.50
C TYR A 583 -0.06 7.22 9.37
N GLU A 584 0.57 6.43 8.50
CA GLU A 584 -0.08 5.80 7.35
C GLU A 584 -0.03 4.28 7.51
N THR A 585 -1.12 3.72 8.05
CA THR A 585 -1.23 2.31 8.40
C THR A 585 -2.66 1.80 8.34
N GLU A 586 -2.80 0.50 8.18
CA GLU A 586 -4.08 -0.21 8.21
C GLU A 586 -4.83 -0.09 9.56
N ALA A 587 -6.16 -0.20 9.49
CA ALA A 587 -7.12 -0.09 10.59
C ALA A 587 -7.24 1.32 11.21
N VAL A 588 -6.68 2.30 10.53
CA VAL A 588 -6.42 3.65 11.01
C VAL A 588 -6.59 4.61 9.84
N ASP A 589 -7.11 5.81 10.10
CA ASP A 589 -7.04 6.93 9.14
C ASP A 589 -6.39 8.13 9.81
N ARG A 590 -5.75 8.99 9.00
CA ARG A 590 -5.17 10.25 9.46
C ARG A 590 -6.27 11.22 9.87
N HIS A 591 -5.95 12.11 10.81
CA HIS A 591 -6.87 13.15 11.29
C HIS A 591 -6.70 14.47 10.54
N ASP A 592 -5.53 14.71 9.96
CA ASP A 592 -5.17 15.92 9.24
C ASP A 592 -4.12 15.60 8.15
N LEU A 593 -3.71 16.64 7.43
CA LEU A 593 -2.70 16.56 6.38
C LEU A 593 -1.32 17.04 6.85
N GLU A 594 -1.16 17.35 8.13
CA GLU A 594 0.07 17.97 8.62
C GLU A 594 1.24 16.99 8.59
N LEU A 595 2.43 17.56 8.43
CA LEU A 595 3.66 16.85 8.72
C LEU A 595 3.79 16.64 10.24
N PRO A 596 4.60 15.66 10.68
CA PRO A 596 4.83 15.41 12.10
C PRO A 596 5.23 16.68 12.86
N PRO A 597 4.84 16.81 14.14
CA PRO A 597 5.11 18.02 14.92
C PRO A 597 6.58 18.46 14.85
N GLY A 598 6.81 19.75 14.59
CA GLY A 598 8.15 20.34 14.49
C GLY A 598 8.80 20.29 13.10
N ILE A 599 8.37 19.38 12.21
CA ILE A 599 8.96 19.26 10.86
C ILE A 599 8.73 20.50 10.01
N ASN A 600 7.53 21.10 10.05
CA ASN A 600 7.25 22.34 9.33
C ASN A 600 8.15 23.51 9.80
N ASP A 601 8.43 23.62 11.10
CA ASP A 601 9.31 24.65 11.66
C ASP A 601 10.78 24.40 11.26
N LEU A 602 11.23 23.14 11.32
CA LEU A 602 12.55 22.74 10.83
C LEU A 602 12.77 23.14 9.38
N ILE A 603 11.83 22.76 8.49
CA ILE A 603 11.93 23.06 7.06
C ILE A 603 11.96 24.57 6.83
N GLN A 604 11.05 25.33 7.45
CA GLN A 604 10.96 26.77 7.29
C GLN A 604 12.28 27.46 7.68
N ARG A 605 12.84 27.13 8.86
CA ARG A 605 14.08 27.76 9.33
C ARG A 605 15.31 27.36 8.53
N VAL A 606 15.38 26.13 8.03
CA VAL A 606 16.48 25.68 7.16
C VAL A 606 16.44 26.39 5.81
N ILE A 607 15.26 26.55 5.21
CA ILE A 607 15.08 27.34 3.98
C ILE A 607 15.52 28.79 4.19
N GLU A 608 15.12 29.41 5.30
CA GLU A 608 15.50 30.78 5.66
C GLU A 608 17.02 30.93 5.88
N ALA A 609 17.65 29.93 6.47
CA ALA A 609 19.09 29.90 6.71
C ALA A 609 19.89 29.73 5.41
N ASN A 610 19.38 28.94 4.47
CA ASN A 610 20.03 28.71 3.19
C ASN A 610 18.99 28.44 2.07
N PRO A 611 18.81 29.38 1.12
CA PRO A 611 17.81 29.25 0.06
C PRO A 611 18.15 28.19 -1.01
N LYS A 612 19.34 27.57 -0.95
CA LYS A 612 19.70 26.41 -1.77
C LYS A 612 19.21 25.08 -1.16
N THR A 613 18.34 25.14 -0.16
CA THR A 613 17.76 23.95 0.46
C THR A 613 16.95 23.15 -0.54
N ILE A 614 17.18 21.83 -0.56
CA ILE A 614 16.39 20.83 -1.26
C ILE A 614 15.53 20.11 -0.25
N ILE A 615 14.23 19.99 -0.53
CA ILE A 615 13.32 19.20 0.32
C ILE A 615 12.99 17.88 -0.39
N VAL A 616 13.19 16.77 0.32
CA VAL A 616 12.78 15.43 -0.08
C VAL A 616 11.70 14.97 0.88
N ASN A 617 10.44 14.96 0.41
CA ASN A 617 9.30 14.51 1.19
C ASN A 617 9.03 13.01 0.98
N GLN A 618 8.92 12.25 2.07
CA GLN A 618 8.49 10.86 2.05
C GLN A 618 7.11 10.72 2.68
N SER A 619 6.08 10.51 1.87
CA SER A 619 4.73 10.18 2.34
C SER A 619 4.00 9.34 1.31
N GLY A 620 3.16 8.41 1.74
CA GLY A 620 2.33 7.61 0.84
C GLY A 620 1.18 8.41 0.24
N CYS A 621 0.64 9.36 1.02
CA CYS A 621 -0.47 10.25 0.67
C CYS A 621 -0.07 11.74 0.73
N PRO A 622 -0.93 12.66 0.25
CA PRO A 622 -0.66 14.09 0.30
C PRO A 622 -0.49 14.64 1.72
N VAL A 623 0.37 15.66 1.86
CA VAL A 623 0.57 16.44 3.09
C VAL A 623 0.45 17.93 2.80
N THR A 624 0.12 18.74 3.79
CA THR A 624 0.22 20.21 3.70
C THR A 624 1.69 20.62 3.67
N MET A 625 1.99 21.64 2.85
CA MET A 625 3.34 22.17 2.70
C MET A 625 3.28 23.71 2.77
N PRO A 626 3.11 24.30 3.96
CA PRO A 626 2.96 25.75 4.11
C PRO A 626 4.17 26.55 3.59
N TRP A 627 5.34 25.91 3.56
CA TRP A 627 6.62 26.44 3.07
C TRP A 627 6.86 26.22 1.56
N ALA A 628 5.95 25.55 0.83
CA ALA A 628 6.18 25.18 -0.58
C ALA A 628 6.40 26.39 -1.52
N ASN A 629 5.87 27.56 -1.18
CA ASN A 629 6.09 28.80 -1.93
C ASN A 629 7.47 29.44 -1.66
N HIS A 630 8.17 29.02 -0.61
CA HIS A 630 9.46 29.56 -0.19
C HIS A 630 10.65 28.66 -0.56
N VAL A 631 10.40 27.42 -0.98
CA VAL A 631 11.42 26.50 -1.47
C VAL A 631 11.49 26.52 -3.00
N SER A 632 12.69 26.48 -3.56
CA SER A 632 12.90 26.43 -5.02
C SER A 632 12.99 25.01 -5.58
N THR A 633 13.36 24.03 -4.73
CA THR A 633 13.59 22.63 -5.13
C THR A 633 12.89 21.66 -4.17
N LEU A 634 11.96 20.87 -4.70
CA LEU A 634 11.11 19.96 -3.94
C LEU A 634 10.94 18.64 -4.69
N ILE A 635 11.18 17.54 -3.99
CA ILE A 635 11.03 16.17 -4.46
C ILE A 635 9.99 15.45 -3.60
N GLN A 636 9.07 14.74 -4.24
CA GLN A 636 8.23 13.71 -3.62
C GLN A 636 8.87 12.34 -3.87
N ALA A 637 9.30 11.67 -2.80
CA ALA A 637 10.00 10.38 -2.86
C ALA A 637 9.15 9.19 -2.38
N TRP A 638 7.93 9.45 -1.90
CA TRP A 638 6.99 8.44 -1.42
C TRP A 638 7.57 7.53 -0.32
N PHE A 639 6.94 6.38 -0.07
CA PHE A 639 7.58 5.25 0.59
C PHE A 639 8.28 4.40 -0.46
N GLY A 640 9.62 4.46 -0.49
CA GLY A 640 10.44 4.02 -1.63
C GLY A 640 10.95 2.58 -1.56
N GLY A 641 10.48 1.77 -0.61
CA GLY A 641 10.93 0.38 -0.42
C GLY A 641 12.40 0.27 -0.01
N GLN A 642 12.97 -0.94 -0.17
CA GLN A 642 14.32 -1.27 0.31
C GLN A 642 15.44 -0.46 -0.36
N GLU A 643 15.21 0.04 -1.57
CA GLU A 643 16.18 0.78 -2.39
C GLU A 643 16.01 2.31 -2.31
N THR A 644 15.18 2.82 -1.38
CA THR A 644 14.81 4.24 -1.32
C THR A 644 16.01 5.19 -1.26
N GLY A 645 17.07 4.88 -0.50
CA GLY A 645 18.25 5.75 -0.40
C GLY A 645 18.99 5.86 -1.73
N ASN A 646 19.17 4.73 -2.43
CA ASN A 646 19.81 4.69 -3.74
C ASN A 646 18.99 5.43 -4.79
N ALA A 647 17.67 5.30 -4.77
CA ALA A 647 16.77 6.00 -5.68
C ALA A 647 16.81 7.52 -5.47
N ILE A 648 16.78 7.97 -4.21
CA ILE A 648 16.93 9.40 -3.86
C ILE A 648 18.28 9.93 -4.36
N ALA A 649 19.37 9.20 -4.09
CA ALA A 649 20.69 9.59 -4.58
C ALA A 649 20.77 9.62 -6.12
N ASP A 650 20.14 8.66 -6.82
CA ASP A 650 20.13 8.63 -8.27
C ASP A 650 19.50 9.88 -8.89
N VAL A 651 18.37 10.33 -8.32
CA VAL A 651 17.71 11.56 -8.75
C VAL A 651 18.54 12.77 -8.39
N LEU A 652 18.96 12.91 -7.11
CA LEU A 652 19.70 14.07 -6.63
C LEU A 652 20.95 14.35 -7.47
N PHE A 653 21.70 13.32 -7.84
CA PHE A 653 22.97 13.46 -8.58
C PHE A 653 22.84 13.21 -10.09
N GLY A 654 21.62 13.11 -10.63
CA GLY A 654 21.39 12.98 -12.07
C GLY A 654 21.86 11.67 -12.70
N ARG A 655 22.04 10.60 -11.89
CA ARG A 655 22.20 9.23 -12.40
C ARG A 655 20.89 8.68 -12.97
N TYR A 656 19.78 9.29 -12.58
CA TYR A 656 18.47 9.11 -13.15
C TYR A 656 17.82 10.47 -13.43
N ASN A 657 17.23 10.62 -14.63
CA ASN A 657 16.42 11.79 -14.96
C ASN A 657 15.00 11.56 -14.44
N PRO A 658 14.51 12.33 -13.43
CA PRO A 658 13.21 12.09 -12.82
C PRO A 658 12.10 12.11 -13.87
N SER A 659 11.23 11.11 -13.78
CA SER A 659 10.16 10.88 -14.74
C SER A 659 8.82 10.52 -14.09
N GLY A 660 8.76 10.45 -12.76
CA GLY A 660 7.50 10.22 -12.05
C GLY A 660 6.54 11.41 -12.21
N ARG A 661 5.25 11.11 -12.16
CA ARG A 661 4.14 12.08 -12.15
C ARG A 661 3.24 11.78 -10.97
N LEU A 662 2.67 12.80 -10.33
CA LEU A 662 1.80 12.58 -9.18
C LEU A 662 0.60 11.69 -9.55
N SER A 663 0.42 10.58 -8.82
CA SER A 663 -0.74 9.68 -8.96
C SER A 663 -1.96 10.17 -8.17
N VAL A 664 -1.79 11.21 -7.35
CA VAL A 664 -2.82 11.84 -6.51
C VAL A 664 -2.64 13.36 -6.51
N THR A 665 -3.73 14.10 -6.39
CA THR A 665 -3.72 15.55 -6.27
C THR A 665 -3.31 15.96 -4.85
N PHE A 666 -2.38 16.92 -4.73
CA PHE A 666 -1.95 17.47 -3.44
C PHE A 666 -2.76 18.72 -3.11
N PRO A 667 -3.75 18.67 -2.17
CA PRO A 667 -4.51 19.84 -1.77
C PRO A 667 -3.63 20.90 -1.09
N ARG A 668 -4.10 22.16 -1.08
CA ARG A 668 -3.51 23.21 -0.24
C ARG A 668 -3.91 23.07 1.22
N ARG A 669 -5.16 22.68 1.46
CA ARG A 669 -5.76 22.51 2.78
C ARG A 669 -6.72 21.34 2.77
N LEU A 670 -6.96 20.75 3.94
CA LEU A 670 -7.89 19.63 4.06
C LEU A 670 -9.32 20.02 3.65
N GLU A 671 -9.73 21.25 3.93
CA GLU A 671 -11.05 21.80 3.60
C GLU A 671 -11.30 21.94 2.10
N ASP A 672 -10.24 21.95 1.29
CA ASP A 672 -10.34 22.03 -0.16
C ASP A 672 -10.60 20.66 -0.80
N THR A 673 -10.62 19.57 -0.02
CA THR A 673 -10.81 18.21 -0.53
C THR A 673 -12.30 17.89 -0.76
N PRO A 674 -12.64 17.06 -1.77
CA PRO A 674 -14.03 16.70 -2.07
C PRO A 674 -14.73 15.98 -0.92
N SER A 675 -13.97 15.25 -0.10
CA SER A 675 -14.48 14.40 0.97
C SER A 675 -14.39 15.05 2.36
N PHE A 676 -14.03 16.34 2.47
CA PHE A 676 -13.84 17.02 3.77
C PHE A 676 -15.03 16.87 4.74
N LEU A 677 -16.26 17.00 4.23
CA LEU A 677 -17.48 16.91 5.04
C LEU A 677 -18.01 15.48 5.20
N SER A 678 -17.40 14.52 4.52
CA SER A 678 -17.94 13.17 4.31
C SER A 678 -16.88 12.07 4.46
N PHE A 679 -15.77 12.37 5.12
CA PHE A 679 -14.73 11.44 5.52
C PHE A 679 -14.63 11.37 7.05
N GLY A 680 -14.42 10.17 7.59
CA GLY A 680 -14.46 9.91 9.02
C GLY A 680 -15.79 9.27 9.46
N LYS A 681 -15.94 9.04 10.77
CA LYS A 681 -17.06 8.26 11.30
C LYS A 681 -18.38 9.03 11.30
N GLY A 682 -19.34 8.55 10.52
CA GLY A 682 -20.75 8.95 10.63
C GLY A 682 -21.46 8.25 11.79
N VAL A 683 -22.62 8.78 12.23
CA VAL A 683 -23.44 8.15 13.29
C VAL A 683 -23.99 6.79 12.85
N ARG A 684 -24.26 6.64 11.56
CA ARG A 684 -24.80 5.39 10.97
C ARG A 684 -24.39 5.18 9.52
N GLN A 685 -24.26 6.27 8.75
CA GLN A 685 -24.05 6.26 7.30
C GLN A 685 -23.01 7.31 6.92
N MET A 686 -22.29 7.06 5.84
CA MET A 686 -21.33 7.98 5.22
C MET A 686 -21.76 8.25 3.78
N TYR A 687 -21.90 9.52 3.39
CA TYR A 687 -22.47 9.90 2.10
C TYR A 687 -21.37 10.33 1.13
N TYR A 688 -21.27 9.67 -0.02
CA TYR A 688 -20.33 10.03 -1.09
C TYR A 688 -20.94 11.17 -1.93
N GLY A 689 -21.10 12.33 -1.29
CA GLY A 689 -21.81 13.49 -1.86
C GLY A 689 -21.09 14.19 -3.01
N GLU A 690 -19.78 13.97 -3.15
CA GLU A 690 -18.98 14.43 -4.28
C GLU A 690 -19.23 13.65 -5.58
N GLY A 691 -19.87 12.48 -5.51
CA GLY A 691 -20.15 11.63 -6.66
C GLY A 691 -18.91 11.32 -7.50
N VAL A 692 -18.99 11.51 -8.82
CA VAL A 692 -17.86 11.26 -9.74
C VAL A 692 -16.73 12.30 -9.65
N PHE A 693 -16.90 13.36 -8.85
CA PHE A 693 -15.94 14.45 -8.70
C PHE A 693 -14.97 14.16 -7.55
N ILE A 694 -14.10 13.16 -7.71
CA ILE A 694 -12.96 12.91 -6.81
C ILE A 694 -11.64 13.37 -7.46
N GLY A 695 -10.64 13.66 -6.62
CA GLY A 695 -9.30 14.04 -7.11
C GLY A 695 -9.33 15.25 -8.06
N HIS A 696 -8.53 15.22 -9.12
CA HIS A 696 -8.44 16.29 -10.12
C HIS A 696 -9.78 16.66 -10.75
N ARG A 697 -10.71 15.70 -10.91
CA ARG A 697 -12.07 15.95 -11.44
C ARG A 697 -12.80 17.00 -10.63
N TYR A 698 -12.61 17.01 -9.31
CA TYR A 698 -13.19 17.98 -8.38
C TYR A 698 -12.58 19.37 -8.54
N TYR A 699 -11.24 19.46 -8.43
CA TYR A 699 -10.52 20.73 -8.45
C TYR A 699 -10.71 21.47 -9.76
N GLU A 700 -10.63 20.76 -10.89
CA GLU A 700 -10.88 21.34 -12.21
C GLU A 700 -12.32 21.84 -12.35
N LYS A 701 -13.30 21.12 -11.80
CA LYS A 701 -14.71 21.50 -11.91
C LYS A 701 -15.04 22.74 -11.08
N LEU A 702 -14.42 22.87 -9.90
CA LEU A 702 -14.59 24.05 -9.04
C LEU A 702 -13.76 25.25 -9.48
N GLY A 703 -12.69 25.04 -10.25
CA GLY A 703 -11.71 26.08 -10.54
C GLY A 703 -10.92 26.52 -9.30
N ASN A 704 -10.68 25.59 -8.36
CA ASN A 704 -9.89 25.82 -7.15
C ASN A 704 -8.54 25.10 -7.28
N ASP A 705 -7.46 25.85 -7.50
CA ASP A 705 -6.14 25.26 -7.72
C ASP A 705 -5.60 24.54 -6.47
N PRO A 706 -5.31 23.22 -6.54
CA PRO A 706 -4.58 22.51 -5.51
C PRO A 706 -3.13 23.01 -5.41
N LEU A 707 -2.34 22.43 -4.50
CA LEU A 707 -0.92 22.74 -4.41
C LEU A 707 -0.17 22.14 -5.61
N PHE A 708 -0.45 20.89 -5.93
CA PHE A 708 0.01 20.22 -7.15
C PHE A 708 -1.11 19.35 -7.72
N TYR A 709 -1.31 19.39 -9.03
CA TYR A 709 -2.33 18.60 -9.72
C TYR A 709 -1.89 17.14 -9.89
N PHE A 710 -2.87 16.24 -10.02
CA PHE A 710 -2.65 14.91 -10.59
C PHE A 710 -1.86 15.00 -11.89
N GLY A 711 -0.94 14.05 -12.11
CA GLY A 711 -0.11 13.98 -13.30
C GLY A 711 1.02 15.02 -13.34
N SER A 712 1.19 15.89 -12.33
CA SER A 712 2.29 16.87 -12.31
C SER A 712 3.64 16.24 -11.97
N GLY A 713 4.71 16.78 -12.56
CA GLY A 713 6.10 16.38 -12.35
C GLY A 713 7.00 17.10 -13.35
N ILE A 714 8.28 17.26 -13.07
CA ILE A 714 9.24 17.86 -14.01
C ILE A 714 10.45 16.95 -14.23
N SER A 715 11.14 17.17 -15.34
CA SER A 715 12.32 16.42 -15.74
C SER A 715 13.56 17.33 -15.77
N TYR A 716 14.75 16.76 -15.82
CA TYR A 716 15.98 17.48 -16.17
C TYR A 716 16.05 17.84 -17.65
N THR A 717 15.13 17.33 -18.47
CA THR A 717 14.96 17.74 -19.88
C THR A 717 13.57 18.35 -20.12
N THR A 718 13.32 18.78 -21.34
CA THR A 718 12.04 19.39 -21.77
C THR A 718 11.48 18.65 -22.98
N PHE A 719 10.14 18.61 -23.08
CA PHE A 719 9.44 17.94 -24.18
C PHE A 719 8.40 18.84 -24.82
N GLU A 720 8.30 18.76 -26.15
CA GLU A 720 7.29 19.42 -26.97
C GLU A 720 6.41 18.41 -27.69
N TYR A 721 5.14 18.78 -27.87
CA TYR A 721 4.10 17.96 -28.46
C TYR A 721 3.66 18.57 -29.79
N SER A 722 3.50 17.75 -30.82
CA SER A 722 3.04 18.20 -32.15
C SER A 722 2.25 17.11 -32.87
N ASN A 723 1.64 17.44 -34.01
CA ASN A 723 1.00 16.48 -34.90
C ASN A 723 -0.05 15.59 -34.22
N LEU A 724 -0.96 16.18 -33.43
CA LEU A 724 -2.09 15.45 -32.85
C LEU A 724 -3.07 15.00 -33.95
N GLU A 725 -3.14 13.69 -34.17
CA GLU A 725 -4.04 13.03 -35.10
C GLU A 725 -5.18 12.36 -34.31
N VAL A 726 -6.41 12.78 -34.61
CA VAL A 726 -7.65 12.23 -34.04
C VAL A 726 -8.61 12.05 -35.21
N PRO A 727 -9.33 10.91 -35.31
CA PRO A 727 -10.39 10.74 -36.30
C PRO A 727 -11.45 11.83 -36.15
N GLU A 728 -11.88 12.44 -37.25
CA GLU A 728 -12.92 13.48 -37.19
C GLU A 728 -14.28 12.90 -36.75
N ILE A 729 -14.51 11.64 -37.10
CA ILE A 729 -15.74 10.90 -36.84
C ILE A 729 -15.36 9.55 -36.26
N VAL A 730 -15.95 9.22 -35.12
CA VAL A 730 -15.87 7.92 -34.45
C VAL A 730 -17.24 7.26 -34.54
N SER A 731 -17.25 6.01 -35.00
CA SER A 731 -18.41 5.14 -34.96
C SER A 731 -18.05 3.98 -34.06
N LEU A 732 -18.79 3.79 -32.96
CA LEU A 732 -18.70 2.58 -32.18
C LEU A 732 -19.68 1.58 -32.78
N GLY A 733 -19.22 0.36 -33.07
CA GLY A 733 -20.07 -0.74 -33.54
C GLY A 733 -21.24 -1.02 -32.58
N ASN A 734 -22.23 -1.80 -33.01
CA ASN A 734 -23.36 -2.16 -32.13
C ASN A 734 -22.93 -2.99 -30.91
N ASP A 735 -21.78 -3.65 -31.00
CA ASP A 735 -21.14 -4.42 -29.94
C ASP A 735 -20.21 -3.56 -29.06
N GLY A 736 -19.92 -2.32 -29.46
CA GLY A 736 -19.01 -1.43 -28.74
C GLY A 736 -17.53 -1.81 -28.78
N GLU A 737 -17.16 -2.87 -29.52
CA GLU A 737 -15.79 -3.41 -29.55
C GLU A 737 -14.87 -2.66 -30.52
N GLN A 738 -15.45 -1.79 -31.36
CA GLN A 738 -14.68 -0.96 -32.26
C GLN A 738 -13.78 0.02 -31.48
N THR A 739 -12.51 0.06 -31.87
CA THR A 739 -11.52 0.97 -31.33
C THR A 739 -11.21 2.10 -32.31
N PHE A 740 -10.59 3.16 -31.81
CA PHE A 740 -10.07 4.26 -32.61
C PHE A 740 -8.73 4.75 -32.04
N ASN A 741 -7.82 5.16 -32.91
CA ASN A 741 -6.46 5.52 -32.52
C ASN A 741 -6.29 7.03 -32.46
N VAL A 742 -5.62 7.50 -31.42
CA VAL A 742 -5.09 8.85 -31.30
C VAL A 742 -3.57 8.76 -31.39
N SER A 743 -2.94 9.69 -32.10
CA SER A 743 -1.47 9.76 -32.09
C SER A 743 -0.94 11.18 -31.94
N VAL A 744 0.25 11.30 -31.36
CA VAL A 744 0.93 12.58 -31.12
C VAL A 744 2.44 12.37 -31.20
N ASP A 745 3.14 13.34 -31.78
CA ASP A 745 4.60 13.36 -31.79
C ASP A 745 5.13 14.04 -30.52
N VAL A 746 6.06 13.39 -29.83
CA VAL A 746 6.79 13.91 -28.67
C VAL A 746 8.25 14.12 -29.05
N THR A 747 8.76 15.33 -28.85
CA THR A 747 10.15 15.69 -29.11
C THR A 747 10.84 16.09 -27.82
N ASN A 748 12.01 15.52 -27.55
CA ASN A 748 12.86 15.97 -26.45
C ASN A 748 13.70 17.15 -26.92
N THR A 749 13.41 18.33 -26.38
CA THR A 749 14.03 19.61 -26.76
C THR A 749 15.18 20.03 -25.84
N GLY A 750 15.45 19.28 -24.77
CA GLY A 750 16.57 19.54 -23.87
C GLY A 750 17.83 18.76 -24.23
N ASP A 751 18.84 18.86 -23.36
CA ASP A 751 20.20 18.33 -23.53
C ASP A 751 20.45 17.01 -22.78
N LYS A 752 19.40 16.45 -22.16
CA LYS A 752 19.43 15.16 -21.46
C LYS A 752 18.41 14.22 -22.08
N ASP A 753 18.76 12.95 -22.14
CA ASP A 753 17.78 11.90 -22.41
C ASP A 753 16.78 11.81 -21.26
N GLY A 754 15.55 11.38 -21.54
CA GLY A 754 14.55 11.25 -20.50
C GLY A 754 13.32 10.49 -20.95
N HIS A 755 12.51 10.10 -19.96
CA HIS A 755 11.17 9.59 -20.20
C HIS A 755 10.16 10.74 -20.13
N GLU A 756 9.18 10.71 -21.02
CA GLU A 756 7.98 11.54 -20.96
C GLU A 756 6.74 10.65 -20.81
N ILE A 757 5.73 11.15 -20.09
CA ILE A 757 4.43 10.49 -19.94
C ILE A 757 3.40 11.32 -20.68
N VAL A 758 2.96 10.78 -21.83
CA VAL A 758 1.87 11.36 -22.60
C VAL A 758 0.57 11.03 -21.89
N GLN A 759 -0.14 12.04 -21.38
CA GLN A 759 -1.45 11.87 -20.77
C GLN A 759 -2.53 12.33 -21.75
N LEU A 760 -3.47 11.44 -22.05
CA LEU A 760 -4.59 11.69 -22.93
C LEU A 760 -5.88 11.76 -22.10
N TYR A 761 -6.49 12.95 -22.14
CA TYR A 761 -7.79 13.21 -21.53
C TYR A 761 -8.87 13.32 -22.60
N VAL A 762 -10.11 12.97 -22.25
CA VAL A 762 -11.29 13.22 -23.08
C VAL A 762 -12.23 14.15 -22.34
N SER A 763 -12.74 15.16 -23.06
CA SER A 763 -13.77 16.08 -22.60
C SER A 763 -15.02 15.90 -23.45
N ASP A 764 -16.18 15.83 -22.78
CA ASP A 764 -17.49 15.78 -23.39
C ASP A 764 -18.04 17.21 -23.52
N VAL A 765 -18.19 17.70 -24.75
CA VAL A 765 -18.42 19.14 -25.02
C VAL A 765 -19.85 19.54 -24.64
N GLU A 766 -20.81 18.68 -24.97
CA GLU A 766 -22.24 18.88 -24.69
C GLU A 766 -22.79 17.54 -24.18
N CYS A 767 -22.90 17.43 -22.86
CA CYS A 767 -23.39 16.22 -22.20
C CYS A 767 -24.79 16.43 -21.60
N ALA A 768 -25.65 15.43 -21.68
CA ALA A 768 -26.95 15.43 -21.00
C ALA A 768 -26.84 15.40 -19.46
N THR A 769 -25.68 15.04 -18.92
CA THR A 769 -25.44 14.97 -17.47
C THR A 769 -24.23 15.79 -17.01
N LEU A 770 -24.12 16.02 -15.70
CA LEU A 770 -22.97 16.70 -15.13
C LEU A 770 -21.74 15.77 -15.17
N ARG A 771 -20.72 16.14 -15.94
CA ARG A 771 -19.44 15.40 -16.05
C ARG A 771 -18.24 16.22 -15.55
N PRO A 772 -17.11 15.56 -15.21
CA PRO A 772 -15.81 16.21 -15.06
C PRO A 772 -15.45 17.06 -16.28
N ARG A 773 -14.59 18.06 -16.11
CA ARG A 773 -14.15 18.93 -17.22
C ARG A 773 -13.46 18.12 -18.31
N LYS A 774 -12.60 17.19 -17.89
CA LYS A 774 -11.93 16.19 -18.71
C LYS A 774 -11.63 14.98 -17.81
N GLU A 775 -11.42 13.82 -18.40
CA GLU A 775 -11.11 12.59 -17.70
C GLU A 775 -9.92 11.92 -18.36
N LEU A 776 -8.95 11.41 -17.58
CA LEU A 776 -7.87 10.60 -18.15
C LEU A 776 -8.50 9.36 -18.81
N LYS A 777 -8.16 9.09 -20.08
CA LYS A 777 -8.65 7.91 -20.81
C LYS A 777 -7.52 7.06 -21.42
N GLY A 778 -6.28 7.54 -21.36
CA GLY A 778 -5.10 6.77 -21.73
C GLY A 778 -3.82 7.50 -21.37
N PHE A 779 -2.74 6.74 -21.23
CA PHE A 779 -1.41 7.28 -21.01
C PHE A 779 -0.35 6.34 -21.60
N THR A 780 0.83 6.89 -21.89
CA THR A 780 1.98 6.09 -22.32
C THR A 780 3.26 6.77 -21.87
N LYS A 781 4.14 6.00 -21.21
CA LYS A 781 5.50 6.43 -20.90
C LYS A 781 6.43 6.07 -22.04
N VAL A 782 7.23 7.02 -22.50
CA VAL A 782 8.13 6.83 -23.64
C VAL A 782 9.51 7.38 -23.36
N TRP A 783 10.54 6.62 -23.72
CA TRP A 783 11.92 7.10 -23.74
C TRP A 783 12.16 7.95 -24.98
N VAL A 784 12.70 9.15 -24.80
CA VAL A 784 13.07 10.04 -25.92
C VAL A 784 14.49 10.56 -25.70
N PRO A 785 15.46 10.18 -26.54
CA PRO A 785 16.82 10.70 -26.43
C PRO A 785 16.84 12.21 -26.70
N SER A 786 17.84 12.93 -26.19
CA SER A 786 18.02 14.36 -26.42
C SER A 786 18.01 14.71 -27.92
N GLY A 787 17.18 15.68 -28.32
CA GLY A 787 16.96 16.03 -29.72
C GLY A 787 16.16 15.01 -30.54
N GLY A 788 15.77 13.88 -29.94
CA GLY A 788 14.97 12.83 -30.55
C GLY A 788 13.48 13.16 -30.60
N LYS A 789 12.77 12.43 -31.48
CA LYS A 789 11.32 12.49 -31.64
C LYS A 789 10.76 11.08 -31.70
N VAL A 790 9.65 10.84 -31.03
CA VAL A 790 8.87 9.59 -31.09
C VAL A 790 7.41 9.89 -31.40
N LYS A 791 6.76 9.01 -32.17
CA LYS A 791 5.31 9.04 -32.37
C LYS A 791 4.68 8.11 -31.32
N VAL A 792 3.75 8.63 -30.54
CA VAL A 792 3.00 7.87 -29.52
C VAL A 792 1.60 7.61 -30.04
N GLU A 793 1.13 6.37 -29.92
CA GLU A 793 -0.20 5.94 -30.35
C GLU A 793 -0.96 5.38 -29.15
N ILE A 794 -2.17 5.90 -28.90
CA ILE A 794 -3.06 5.46 -27.82
C ILE A 794 -4.37 4.99 -28.45
N THR A 795 -4.74 3.74 -28.19
CA THR A 795 -5.98 3.14 -28.66
C THR A 795 -7.11 3.39 -27.65
N LEU A 796 -8.20 3.99 -28.11
CA LEU A 796 -9.40 4.28 -27.33
C LEU A 796 -10.58 3.43 -27.81
N ASN A 797 -11.61 3.32 -26.97
CA ASN A 797 -12.81 2.50 -27.21
C ASN A 797 -14.03 3.11 -26.49
N LYS A 798 -15.11 2.34 -26.35
CA LYS A 798 -16.36 2.75 -25.66
C LYS A 798 -16.14 3.41 -24.28
N TYR A 799 -15.15 3.01 -23.50
CA TYR A 799 -14.84 3.58 -22.19
C TYR A 799 -14.37 5.04 -22.23
N ALA A 800 -13.82 5.48 -23.36
CA ALA A 800 -13.28 6.83 -23.53
C ALA A 800 -14.37 7.91 -23.59
N VAL A 801 -15.58 7.53 -24.02
CA VAL A 801 -16.69 8.46 -24.30
C VAL A 801 -17.93 8.19 -23.46
N SER A 802 -17.96 7.10 -22.70
CA SER A 802 -19.15 6.72 -21.92
C SER A 802 -19.22 7.36 -20.54
N TYR A 803 -20.44 7.50 -20.03
CA TYR A 803 -20.77 7.70 -18.61
C TYR A 803 -21.87 6.69 -18.21
N TRP A 804 -22.14 6.51 -16.92
CA TRP A 804 -23.20 5.62 -16.46
C TRP A 804 -24.54 6.37 -16.39
N ASP A 805 -25.50 5.92 -17.18
CA ASP A 805 -26.88 6.41 -17.20
C ASP A 805 -27.70 5.65 -16.15
N GLU A 806 -28.07 6.33 -15.06
CA GLU A 806 -28.84 5.74 -13.96
C GLU A 806 -30.33 5.54 -14.31
N GLU A 807 -30.84 6.17 -15.38
CA GLU A 807 -32.23 5.96 -15.81
C GLU A 807 -32.37 4.62 -16.56
N GLU A 808 -31.40 4.33 -17.43
CA GLU A 808 -31.38 3.10 -18.22
C GLU A 808 -30.61 1.95 -17.54
N GLU A 809 -29.89 2.24 -16.44
CA GLU A 809 -28.99 1.31 -15.73
C GLU A 809 -27.93 0.69 -16.66
N LYS A 810 -27.31 1.54 -17.51
CA LYS A 810 -26.30 1.15 -18.50
C LYS A 810 -25.22 2.19 -18.68
N TRP A 811 -24.09 1.79 -19.26
CA TRP A 811 -23.16 2.77 -19.83
C TRP A 811 -23.74 3.37 -21.11
N LEU A 812 -23.64 4.69 -21.24
CA LEU A 812 -24.03 5.43 -22.43
C LEU A 812 -22.83 6.18 -23.00
N ALA A 813 -22.42 5.81 -24.22
CA ALA A 813 -21.64 6.68 -25.08
C ALA A 813 -22.62 7.55 -25.88
N GLU A 814 -22.88 8.76 -25.37
CA GLU A 814 -23.84 9.70 -25.96
C GLU A 814 -23.29 10.30 -27.26
N LYS A 815 -24.11 10.35 -28.32
CA LYS A 815 -23.73 11.00 -29.57
C LYS A 815 -23.46 12.48 -29.32
N GLY A 816 -22.40 13.00 -29.91
CA GLY A 816 -22.02 14.38 -29.66
C GLY A 816 -20.62 14.70 -30.10
N SER A 817 -20.21 15.93 -29.77
CA SER A 817 -18.84 16.39 -29.95
C SER A 817 -18.03 16.11 -28.69
N PHE A 818 -16.84 15.55 -28.88
CA PHE A 818 -15.86 15.29 -27.83
C PHE A 818 -14.54 15.96 -28.20
N LYS A 819 -13.72 16.25 -27.20
CA LYS A 819 -12.34 16.70 -27.40
C LYS A 819 -11.37 15.68 -26.82
N VAL A 820 -10.36 15.34 -27.61
CA VAL A 820 -9.12 14.77 -27.10
C VAL A 820 -8.23 15.92 -26.66
N VAL A 821 -7.71 15.85 -25.43
CA VAL A 821 -6.80 16.83 -24.85
C VAL A 821 -5.52 16.12 -24.43
N ILE A 822 -4.40 16.49 -25.06
CA ILE A 822 -3.07 16.09 -24.62
C ILE A 822 -2.59 17.12 -23.60
N SER A 823 -2.21 16.65 -22.43
CA SER A 823 -1.81 17.50 -21.31
C SER A 823 -0.60 16.92 -20.59
N ARG A 824 0.26 17.77 -20.02
CA ARG A 824 1.40 17.32 -19.20
C ARG A 824 1.00 16.92 -17.78
N SER A 825 -0.16 17.38 -17.32
CA SER A 825 -0.80 17.02 -16.06
C SER A 825 -2.30 17.32 -16.13
N ALA A 826 -3.06 17.09 -15.06
CA ALA A 826 -4.46 17.52 -15.00
C ALA A 826 -4.62 19.05 -14.93
N ASP A 827 -3.57 19.81 -14.60
CA ASP A 827 -3.61 21.28 -14.56
C ASP A 827 -4.14 21.83 -15.91
N PRO A 828 -5.20 22.66 -15.93
CA PRO A 828 -5.69 23.29 -17.15
C PRO A 828 -4.62 24.11 -17.91
N ARG A 829 -3.58 24.59 -17.22
CA ARG A 829 -2.44 25.32 -17.81
C ARG A 829 -1.43 24.43 -18.53
N ASP A 830 -1.49 23.12 -18.29
CA ASP A 830 -0.59 22.12 -18.87
C ASP A 830 -1.15 21.48 -20.16
N GLU A 831 -2.30 21.94 -20.64
CA GLU A 831 -2.90 21.51 -21.90
C GLU A 831 -2.08 22.02 -23.07
N VAL A 832 -1.55 21.09 -23.88
CA VAL A 832 -0.62 21.42 -24.96
C VAL A 832 -1.27 21.33 -26.34
N LEU A 833 -2.16 20.36 -26.57
CA LEU A 833 -2.86 20.16 -27.83
C LEU A 833 -4.29 19.68 -27.56
N GLU A 834 -5.25 20.15 -28.34
CA GLU A 834 -6.61 19.62 -28.35
C GLU A 834 -7.12 19.40 -29.78
N ARG A 835 -7.99 18.42 -29.96
CA ARG A 835 -8.70 18.19 -31.23
C ARG A 835 -10.09 17.61 -30.99
N GLU A 836 -11.07 18.17 -31.68
CA GLU A 836 -12.46 17.71 -31.61
C GLU A 836 -12.70 16.51 -32.54
N PHE A 837 -13.57 15.60 -32.09
CA PHE A 837 -14.14 14.52 -32.90
C PHE A 837 -15.63 14.35 -32.58
N LYS A 838 -16.36 13.70 -33.48
CA LYS A 838 -17.80 13.44 -33.30
C LYS A 838 -18.08 11.96 -33.14
N LEU A 839 -18.88 11.60 -32.14
CA LEU A 839 -19.51 10.29 -32.04
C LEU A 839 -20.83 10.31 -32.81
N GLU A 840 -20.98 9.45 -33.82
CA GLU A 840 -22.12 9.52 -34.76
C GLU A 840 -23.48 9.15 -34.14
N ARG A 841 -23.48 8.31 -33.11
CA ARG A 841 -24.68 7.70 -32.56
C ARG A 841 -24.49 7.28 -31.11
N ASP A 842 -25.63 7.21 -30.41
CA ASP A 842 -25.70 6.71 -29.04
C ASP A 842 -25.35 5.21 -29.03
N LEU A 843 -24.61 4.78 -28.01
CA LEU A 843 -24.37 3.38 -27.72
C LEU A 843 -24.62 3.13 -26.22
N TYR A 844 -25.63 2.31 -25.94
CA TYR A 844 -25.84 1.73 -24.63
C TYR A 844 -25.11 0.39 -24.53
N TRP A 845 -24.39 0.16 -23.44
CA TRP A 845 -23.65 -1.09 -23.22
C TRP A 845 -23.50 -1.44 -21.74
N ASP A 846 -23.25 -2.71 -21.49
CA ASP A 846 -23.01 -3.32 -20.18
C ASP A 846 -21.80 -4.27 -20.29
N GLY A 847 -21.24 -4.73 -19.17
CA GLY A 847 -20.18 -5.74 -19.18
C GLY A 847 -18.78 -5.16 -19.36
N VAL A 848 -17.90 -5.86 -20.09
CA VAL A 848 -16.48 -5.48 -20.31
C VAL A 848 -16.17 -5.11 -21.76
#